data_AF-A0A2T0B0R7-F1
#
_entry.id   AF-A0A2T0B0R7-F1
#
_cell.length_a   1.000
_cell.length_b   1.000
_cell.length_c   1.000
_cell.angle_alpha   90.00
_cell.angle_beta   90.00
_cell.angle_gamma   90.00
#
_symmetry.space_group_name_H-M   'P 1'
#
loop_
_entity.id
_entity.type
_entity.pdbx_description
1 polymer ?
#
loop_
_entity_poly.entity_id
_entity_poly.type
_entity_poly.pdbx_seq_one_letter_code
_entity_poly.pdbx_strand_id
1 'polypeptide(L)'
;MKKYNKILILIILFQFIFVSTVEVKAAYTSNGEYEYLVQDAIDRFPNEARDYNLFLADYDSFGDYLNYGTNKDLFFNSSNIIFDNEGLPKVLYGDNYYYNPVTLAQYGLSLYGEFLKGKNTKDELIKAADTLISLQGSNGAFLYNFPWKYYLNDKPYKPGWVSGMAQGQGLSLLSRVYKLTGDVKYIEAGKKALKFLITPVSKGGVMENLSYLDSSLKDYIIFEEYISETPAYTLNGFMFTLLGLYDWSNIDIDDSSKYISKNYFNKGIETLKVILPYYDLGGFTAYDLSYIVNKDEKPHIGVNYHGVHIYLLRALYSITGDKSLYNYYRLWKSYVDTAPVTRLSGRDRYATSVAISRNEIEGNSEYVLVVNGEIFADALCAAPLASKYNAPILLTSSKALSEETKDEIRRLNPSNVIIIGKEGAVSKDIENEIKSIDNNITIDRIGGKDRYETSALIAGNLDSKEIMLTSGGNYADALSIASIAASKKVPVLLTEKDTIPDPINNYIKSKEIIDKAYIIGGTSVISNKVENNFNNAERLGGKDRYETNTKVLERFINDLDLTKAYVAIGGPGAKDFADGLSVAPLAAKTKSPVLLIPMNTGVLNNTRDFAYSNFKDSTQIIAIGGEKIIPNSKVNLLTPELDKYGD
;
A
#
# COMPACT_ATOMS: atom_id res chain seq x y z
N MET A 1 -44.25 11.48 -26.16
CA MET A 1 -43.31 11.80 -25.05
C MET A 1 -43.27 10.75 -23.92
N LYS A 2 -44.39 10.24 -23.38
CA LYS A 2 -44.33 9.23 -22.28
C LYS A 2 -43.85 7.81 -22.64
N LYS A 3 -43.84 7.42 -23.93
CA LYS A 3 -43.39 6.09 -24.39
C LYS A 3 -41.87 5.99 -24.64
N TYR A 4 -41.22 7.12 -24.95
CA TYR A 4 -39.77 7.21 -25.16
C TYR A 4 -38.97 7.22 -23.85
N ASN A 5 -39.50 7.82 -22.78
CA ASN A 5 -38.84 7.80 -21.47
C ASN A 5 -38.80 6.42 -20.82
N LYS A 6 -39.76 5.52 -21.10
CA LYS A 6 -39.71 4.14 -20.59
C LYS A 6 -38.64 3.30 -21.28
N ILE A 7 -38.37 3.53 -22.57
CA ILE A 7 -37.31 2.81 -23.30
C ILE A 7 -35.93 3.34 -22.89
N LEU A 8 -35.78 4.65 -22.69
CA LEU A 8 -34.52 5.22 -22.19
C LEU A 8 -34.20 4.78 -20.75
N ILE A 9 -35.22 4.70 -19.87
CA ILE A 9 -35.06 4.16 -18.52
C ILE A 9 -34.77 2.66 -18.54
N LEU A 10 -35.35 1.88 -19.47
CA LEU A 10 -35.02 0.45 -19.61
C LEU A 10 -33.61 0.23 -20.16
N ILE A 11 -33.12 1.09 -21.07
CA ILE A 11 -31.75 1.03 -21.62
C ILE A 11 -30.72 1.45 -20.55
N ILE A 12 -31.03 2.46 -19.73
CA ILE A 12 -30.20 2.86 -18.59
C ILE A 12 -30.21 1.77 -17.51
N LEU A 13 -31.35 1.13 -17.22
CA LEU A 13 -31.41 0.00 -16.28
C LEU A 13 -30.72 -1.27 -16.83
N PHE A 14 -30.72 -1.50 -18.14
CA PHE A 14 -29.98 -2.62 -18.75
C PHE A 14 -28.46 -2.39 -18.77
N GLN A 15 -28.00 -1.13 -18.84
CA GLN A 15 -26.57 -0.80 -18.65
C GLN A 15 -26.08 -0.97 -17.21
N PHE A 16 -26.98 -1.07 -16.22
CA PHE A 16 -26.63 -1.30 -14.82
C PHE A 16 -26.70 -2.78 -14.37
N ILE A 17 -27.08 -3.73 -15.25
CA ILE A 17 -27.29 -5.16 -14.87
C ILE A 17 -26.20 -6.10 -15.40
N PHE A 18 -25.19 -5.61 -16.13
CA PHE A 18 -23.96 -6.36 -16.39
C PHE A 18 -22.72 -5.54 -16.03
N VAL A 19 -22.60 -5.19 -14.76
CA VAL A 19 -21.27 -5.26 -14.15
C VAL A 19 -21.07 -6.72 -13.82
N SER A 20 -20.56 -7.50 -14.77
CA SER A 20 -19.82 -8.69 -14.38
C SER A 20 -18.69 -8.16 -13.51
N THR A 21 -18.87 -8.24 -12.19
CA THR A 21 -17.74 -8.23 -11.28
C THR A 21 -16.94 -9.44 -11.72
N VAL A 22 -15.95 -9.22 -12.59
CA VAL A 22 -14.83 -10.13 -12.66
C VAL A 22 -14.37 -10.18 -11.22
N GLU A 23 -14.59 -11.31 -10.56
CA GLU A 23 -13.90 -11.63 -9.33
C GLU A 23 -12.43 -11.58 -9.73
N VAL A 24 -11.82 -10.41 -9.55
CA VAL A 24 -10.37 -10.29 -9.49
C VAL A 24 -10.03 -11.23 -8.36
N LYS A 25 -9.53 -12.42 -8.71
CA LYS A 25 -8.99 -13.36 -7.73
C LYS A 25 -8.17 -12.52 -6.77
N ALA A 26 -8.43 -12.67 -5.47
CA ALA A 26 -7.67 -12.03 -4.41
C ALA A 26 -6.21 -11.97 -4.84
N ALA A 27 -5.59 -10.79 -4.75
CA ALA A 27 -4.23 -10.51 -5.21
C ALA A 27 -3.36 -11.76 -5.10
N TYR A 28 -2.59 -12.08 -6.14
CA TYR A 28 -1.66 -13.20 -6.13
C TYR A 28 -0.50 -12.88 -5.17
N THR A 29 -0.80 -12.47 -3.93
CA THR A 29 0.12 -12.44 -2.81
C THR A 29 0.71 -13.82 -2.77
N SER A 30 2.01 -13.91 -3.04
CA SER A 30 2.73 -15.16 -3.13
C SER A 30 2.21 -16.12 -2.05
N ASN A 31 1.60 -17.22 -2.47
CA ASN A 31 1.79 -18.46 -1.71
C ASN A 31 3.30 -18.47 -1.43
N GLY A 32 3.75 -18.51 -0.17
CA GLY A 32 5.13 -18.18 0.23
C GLY A 32 6.28 -18.90 -0.49
N GLU A 33 5.98 -19.73 -1.48
CA GLU A 33 6.86 -20.30 -2.51
C GLU A 33 7.90 -19.33 -3.08
N TYR A 34 7.58 -18.06 -3.34
CA TYR A 34 8.52 -17.10 -3.96
C TYR A 34 9.09 -16.04 -3.01
N GLU A 35 8.85 -16.17 -1.70
CA GLU A 35 9.31 -15.21 -0.69
C GLU A 35 10.84 -15.02 -0.73
N TYR A 36 11.60 -16.09 -1.01
CA TYR A 36 13.06 -16.03 -1.13
C TYR A 36 13.54 -15.19 -2.34
N LEU A 37 12.80 -15.21 -3.45
CA LEU A 37 13.12 -14.39 -4.64
C LEU A 37 12.83 -12.91 -4.37
N VAL A 38 11.73 -12.64 -3.67
CA VAL A 38 11.34 -11.30 -3.25
C VAL A 38 12.39 -10.71 -2.30
N GLN A 39 12.83 -11.47 -1.30
CA GLN A 39 13.86 -11.01 -0.36
C GLN A 39 15.19 -10.75 -1.06
N ASP A 40 15.64 -11.66 -1.94
CA ASP A 40 16.84 -11.44 -2.76
C ASP A 40 16.75 -10.15 -3.59
N ALA A 41 15.59 -9.88 -4.19
CA ALA A 41 15.39 -8.66 -4.98
C ALA A 41 15.43 -7.39 -4.12
N ILE A 42 14.82 -7.40 -2.92
CA ILE A 42 14.87 -6.29 -1.97
C ILE A 42 16.32 -5.99 -1.56
N ASP A 43 17.11 -7.03 -1.25
CA ASP A 43 18.49 -6.89 -0.82
C ASP A 43 19.39 -6.32 -1.93
N ARG A 44 19.11 -6.68 -3.20
CA ARG A 44 19.85 -6.19 -4.36
C ARG A 44 19.40 -4.81 -4.84
N PHE A 45 18.16 -4.39 -4.54
CA PHE A 45 17.58 -3.14 -5.04
C PHE A 45 18.44 -1.89 -4.80
N PRO A 46 18.97 -1.62 -3.60
CA PRO A 46 19.77 -0.42 -3.36
C PRO A 46 21.06 -0.33 -4.20
N ASN A 47 21.58 -1.47 -4.68
CA ASN A 47 22.85 -1.54 -5.39
C ASN A 47 22.69 -1.68 -6.91
N GLU A 48 21.60 -2.29 -7.37
CA GLU A 48 21.37 -2.56 -8.79
C GLU A 48 20.38 -1.59 -9.44
N ALA A 49 19.41 -1.07 -8.68
CA ALA A 49 18.35 -0.24 -9.23
C ALA A 49 18.81 1.20 -9.46
N ARG A 50 18.46 1.76 -10.60
CA ARG A 50 18.49 3.21 -10.80
C ARG A 50 17.52 3.89 -9.84
N ASP A 51 17.89 5.07 -9.34
CA ASP A 51 17.01 5.88 -8.50
C ASP A 51 15.77 6.30 -9.30
N TYR A 52 14.65 5.64 -9.00
CA TYR A 52 13.38 5.89 -9.68
C TYR A 52 12.78 7.25 -9.32
N ASN A 53 13.18 7.85 -8.19
CA ASN A 53 12.66 9.15 -7.75
C ASN A 53 12.97 10.26 -8.75
N LEU A 54 14.09 10.15 -9.49
CA LEU A 54 14.49 11.08 -10.54
C LEU A 54 13.48 11.15 -11.70
N PHE A 55 12.66 10.11 -11.85
CA PHE A 55 11.68 9.95 -12.94
C PHE A 55 10.23 10.16 -12.48
N LEU A 56 9.98 10.39 -11.19
CA LEU A 56 8.65 10.70 -10.68
C LEU A 56 8.24 12.12 -11.12
N ALA A 57 7.21 12.20 -11.97
CA ALA A 57 6.64 13.45 -12.44
C ALA A 57 5.16 13.29 -12.77
N ASP A 58 4.42 14.40 -12.71
CA ASP A 58 3.17 14.49 -13.45
C ASP A 58 3.45 14.47 -14.95
N TYR A 59 2.64 13.73 -15.69
CA TYR A 59 2.87 13.48 -17.10
C TYR A 59 2.17 14.53 -17.98
N ASP A 60 2.93 15.12 -18.89
CA ASP A 60 2.45 16.01 -19.94
C ASP A 60 2.91 15.48 -21.30
N SER A 61 1.96 15.33 -22.24
CA SER A 61 2.24 14.80 -23.58
C SER A 61 3.30 15.57 -24.36
N PHE A 62 3.49 16.85 -24.07
CA PHE A 62 4.49 17.67 -24.73
C PHE A 62 5.53 18.26 -23.77
N GLY A 63 5.56 17.78 -22.53
CA GLY A 63 6.59 18.08 -21.54
C GLY A 63 7.82 17.17 -21.66
N ASP A 64 8.71 17.27 -20.67
CA ASP A 64 9.88 16.38 -20.56
C ASP A 64 9.43 14.95 -20.22
N TYR A 65 9.62 14.04 -21.18
CA TYR A 65 9.13 12.66 -21.09
C TYR A 65 9.71 11.96 -19.86
N LEU A 66 8.91 11.79 -18.80
CA LEU A 66 9.31 11.14 -17.56
C LEU A 66 10.64 11.70 -16.98
N ASN A 67 10.90 12.99 -17.14
CA ASN A 67 12.17 13.65 -16.78
C ASN A 67 13.42 13.10 -17.51
N TYR A 68 13.28 12.49 -18.69
CA TYR A 68 14.41 11.90 -19.41
C TYR A 68 15.43 12.95 -19.86
N GLY A 69 15.00 14.17 -20.20
CA GLY A 69 15.92 15.24 -20.55
C GLY A 69 16.74 15.74 -19.36
N THR A 70 16.22 15.62 -18.13
CA THR A 70 16.99 15.90 -16.90
C THR A 70 18.02 14.81 -16.61
N ASN A 71 17.67 13.56 -16.93
CA ASN A 71 18.40 12.36 -16.49
C ASN A 71 19.03 11.58 -17.64
N LYS A 72 19.26 12.22 -18.79
CA LYS A 72 19.68 11.58 -20.05
C LYS A 72 20.89 10.65 -19.87
N ASP A 73 21.89 11.11 -19.13
CA ASP A 73 23.17 10.40 -19.02
C ASP A 73 23.03 9.04 -18.30
N LEU A 74 21.97 8.82 -17.51
CA LEU A 74 21.66 7.53 -16.88
C LEU A 74 21.23 6.43 -17.87
N PHE A 75 20.89 6.79 -19.10
CA PHE A 75 20.46 5.82 -20.13
C PHE A 75 21.54 5.51 -21.15
N PHE A 76 22.39 6.50 -21.47
CA PHE A 76 23.30 6.41 -22.61
C PHE A 76 24.78 6.34 -22.22
N ASN A 77 25.10 6.40 -20.92
CA ASN A 77 26.45 6.15 -20.42
C ASN A 77 26.61 4.68 -20.03
N SER A 78 26.73 3.80 -21.03
CA SER A 78 26.88 2.35 -20.85
C SER A 78 27.94 1.80 -21.81
N SER A 79 28.71 0.80 -21.36
CA SER A 79 29.68 0.11 -22.22
C SER A 79 29.05 -0.60 -23.41
N ASN A 80 27.73 -0.86 -23.36
CA ASN A 80 27.00 -1.51 -24.44
C ASN A 80 26.45 -0.51 -25.46
N ILE A 81 26.68 0.79 -25.28
CA ILE A 81 26.20 1.84 -26.19
C ILE A 81 27.41 2.56 -26.79
N ILE A 82 27.41 2.71 -28.11
CA ILE A 82 28.30 3.62 -28.82
C ILE A 82 27.49 4.69 -29.53
N PHE A 83 28.09 5.84 -29.75
CA PHE A 83 27.54 6.88 -30.62
C PHE A 83 28.24 6.82 -31.97
N ASP A 84 27.47 6.91 -33.03
CA ASP A 84 28.04 6.99 -34.38
C ASP A 84 28.52 8.41 -34.72
N ASN A 85 28.99 8.62 -35.94
CA ASN A 85 29.52 9.91 -36.38
C ASN A 85 28.46 11.03 -36.45
N GLU A 86 27.17 10.68 -36.43
CA GLU A 86 26.07 11.64 -36.40
C GLU A 86 25.57 11.93 -34.98
N GLY A 87 26.18 11.29 -33.97
CA GLY A 87 25.79 11.42 -32.56
C GLY A 87 24.58 10.56 -32.18
N LEU A 88 24.29 9.48 -32.91
CA LEU A 88 23.16 8.60 -32.64
C LEU A 88 23.59 7.32 -31.92
N PRO A 89 22.84 6.87 -30.89
CA PRO A 89 23.21 5.69 -30.12
C PRO A 89 22.94 4.39 -30.90
N LYS A 90 23.89 3.47 -30.81
CA LYS A 90 23.78 2.07 -31.23
C LYS A 90 24.08 1.16 -30.05
N VAL A 91 23.35 0.06 -29.96
CA VAL A 91 23.44 -0.91 -28.85
C VAL A 91 24.13 -2.18 -29.32
N LEU A 92 25.00 -2.72 -28.46
CA LEU A 92 25.70 -3.98 -28.67
C LEU A 92 24.73 -5.18 -28.59
N TYR A 93 24.64 -5.96 -29.66
CA TYR A 93 23.97 -7.24 -29.70
C TYR A 93 24.86 -8.28 -30.39
N GLY A 94 25.27 -9.32 -29.65
CA GLY A 94 26.34 -10.20 -30.10
C GLY A 94 27.64 -9.40 -30.25
N ASP A 95 28.28 -9.51 -31.41
CA ASP A 95 29.56 -8.84 -31.69
C ASP A 95 29.40 -7.50 -32.44
N ASN A 96 28.17 -7.05 -32.69
CA ASN A 96 27.88 -5.90 -33.55
C ASN A 96 26.98 -4.86 -32.87
N TYR A 97 27.09 -3.61 -33.32
CA TYR A 97 26.29 -2.49 -32.84
C TYR A 97 25.18 -2.16 -33.82
N TYR A 98 23.94 -2.12 -33.32
CA TYR A 98 22.75 -1.89 -34.11
C TYR A 98 21.96 -0.69 -33.62
N TYR A 99 21.24 -0.06 -34.54
CA TYR A 99 20.15 0.82 -34.15
C TYR A 99 19.04 0.01 -33.50
N ASN A 100 18.69 0.40 -32.28
CA ASN A 100 17.58 -0.15 -31.54
C ASN A 100 16.43 0.89 -31.54
N PRO A 101 15.23 0.55 -32.06
CA PRO A 101 14.09 1.46 -32.08
C PRO A 101 13.73 2.11 -30.74
N VAL A 102 13.72 1.34 -29.65
CA VAL A 102 13.46 1.86 -28.29
C VAL A 102 14.56 2.81 -27.84
N THR A 103 15.83 2.45 -28.04
CA THR A 103 16.96 3.32 -27.67
C THR A 103 16.93 4.63 -28.45
N LEU A 104 16.65 4.60 -29.76
CA LEU A 104 16.50 5.81 -30.57
C LEU A 104 15.31 6.65 -30.11
N ALA A 105 14.17 6.02 -29.80
CA ALA A 105 12.99 6.72 -29.29
C ALA A 105 13.30 7.41 -27.96
N GLN A 106 13.88 6.70 -26.99
CA GLN A 106 14.26 7.25 -25.68
C GLN A 106 15.33 8.35 -25.80
N TYR A 107 16.28 8.21 -26.73
CA TYR A 107 17.30 9.23 -26.98
C TYR A 107 16.66 10.51 -27.51
N GLY A 108 15.81 10.40 -28.55
CA GLY A 108 15.03 11.53 -29.04
C GLY A 108 14.16 12.16 -27.95
N LEU A 109 13.46 11.37 -27.15
CA LEU A 109 12.64 11.88 -26.04
C LEU A 109 13.48 12.65 -25.01
N SER A 110 14.68 12.16 -24.69
CA SER A 110 15.61 12.88 -23.80
C SER A 110 16.11 14.19 -24.41
N LEU A 111 16.46 14.20 -25.71
CA LEU A 111 16.88 15.41 -26.43
C LEU A 111 15.77 16.46 -26.50
N TYR A 112 14.52 16.03 -26.66
CA TYR A 112 13.36 16.93 -26.59
C TYR A 112 13.21 17.53 -25.18
N GLY A 113 13.37 16.72 -24.13
CA GLY A 113 13.37 17.20 -22.75
C GLY A 113 14.51 18.18 -22.43
N GLU A 114 15.67 18.03 -23.07
CA GLU A 114 16.78 18.99 -23.02
C GLU A 114 16.48 20.27 -23.81
N PHE A 115 15.84 20.14 -24.98
CA PHE A 115 15.40 21.26 -25.82
C PHE A 115 14.42 22.17 -25.06
N LEU A 116 13.45 21.59 -24.36
CA LEU A 116 12.52 22.36 -23.51
C LEU A 116 13.22 23.15 -22.41
N LYS A 117 14.42 22.73 -22.00
CA LYS A 117 15.26 23.43 -21.01
C LYS A 117 16.25 24.41 -21.67
N GLY A 118 16.10 24.69 -22.96
CA GLY A 118 16.90 25.67 -23.69
C GLY A 118 18.22 25.16 -24.24
N LYS A 119 18.50 23.84 -24.19
CA LYS A 119 19.67 23.28 -24.88
C LYS A 119 19.44 23.26 -26.39
N ASN A 120 20.51 23.45 -27.17
CA ASN A 120 20.45 23.38 -28.63
C ASN A 120 20.56 21.93 -29.11
N THR A 121 19.48 21.16 -28.99
CA THR A 121 19.41 19.71 -29.31
C THR A 121 18.41 19.39 -30.43
N LYS A 122 17.88 20.40 -31.11
CA LYS A 122 16.79 20.25 -32.09
C LYS A 122 17.22 19.42 -33.31
N ASP A 123 18.43 19.62 -33.81
CA ASP A 123 18.92 18.93 -35.00
C ASP A 123 19.19 17.45 -34.70
N GLU A 124 19.80 17.15 -33.55
CA GLU A 124 20.01 15.78 -33.06
C GLU A 124 18.69 15.06 -32.82
N LEU A 125 17.69 15.75 -32.28
CA LEU A 125 16.34 15.23 -32.08
C LEU A 125 15.70 14.82 -33.42
N ILE A 126 15.79 15.68 -34.43
CA ILE A 126 15.27 15.42 -35.78
C ILE A 126 15.99 14.21 -36.40
N LYS A 127 17.33 14.14 -36.29
CA LYS A 127 18.12 13.00 -36.76
C LYS A 127 17.66 11.69 -36.10
N ALA A 128 17.50 11.67 -34.77
CA ALA A 128 17.05 10.47 -34.06
C ALA A 128 15.68 9.99 -34.55
N ALA A 129 14.74 10.91 -34.79
CA ALA A 129 13.41 10.59 -35.30
C ALA A 129 13.43 10.11 -36.76
N ASP A 130 14.24 10.73 -37.62
CA ASP A 130 14.39 10.34 -39.02
C ASP A 130 15.07 8.95 -39.12
N THR A 131 16.07 8.67 -38.28
CA THR A 131 16.68 7.34 -38.19
C THR A 131 15.68 6.31 -37.68
N LEU A 132 14.82 6.63 -36.70
CA LEU A 132 13.75 5.72 -36.28
C LEU A 132 12.78 5.41 -37.43
N ILE A 133 12.38 6.42 -38.21
CA ILE A 133 11.54 6.23 -39.41
C ILE A 133 12.24 5.33 -40.44
N SER A 134 13.57 5.43 -40.59
CA SER A 134 14.33 4.56 -41.50
C SER A 134 14.27 3.07 -41.14
N LEU A 135 13.95 2.74 -39.88
CA LEU A 135 13.72 1.37 -39.42
C LEU A 135 12.28 0.89 -39.63
N GLN A 136 11.38 1.74 -40.14
CA GLN A 136 9.98 1.36 -40.36
C GLN A 136 9.83 0.43 -41.58
N GLY A 137 9.29 -0.76 -41.35
CA GLY A 137 8.99 -1.73 -42.38
C GLY A 137 7.77 -1.35 -43.24
N SER A 138 7.56 -2.10 -44.33
CA SER A 138 6.39 -1.92 -45.22
C SER A 138 5.04 -2.21 -44.52
N ASN A 139 5.06 -3.01 -43.46
CA ASN A 139 3.92 -3.28 -42.59
C ASN A 139 3.63 -2.14 -41.59
N GLY A 140 4.48 -1.11 -41.52
CA GLY A 140 4.35 0.04 -40.65
C GLY A 140 5.02 -0.08 -39.29
N ALA A 141 5.63 -1.22 -38.96
CA ALA A 141 6.29 -1.45 -37.69
C ALA A 141 7.72 -0.89 -37.67
N PHE A 142 8.18 -0.35 -36.55
CA PHE A 142 9.61 -0.15 -36.31
C PHE A 142 10.27 -1.50 -36.05
N LEU A 143 11.24 -1.86 -36.90
CA LEU A 143 11.86 -3.18 -36.93
C LEU A 143 13.18 -3.23 -36.16
N TYR A 144 13.40 -4.34 -35.47
CA TYR A 144 14.71 -4.68 -34.90
C TYR A 144 15.49 -5.52 -35.91
N ASN A 145 16.45 -4.91 -36.61
CA ASN A 145 17.18 -5.54 -37.72
C ASN A 145 18.40 -6.37 -37.27
N PHE A 146 18.26 -7.08 -36.15
CA PHE A 146 19.29 -7.96 -35.58
C PHE A 146 18.64 -9.15 -34.88
N PRO A 147 19.35 -10.29 -34.72
CA PRO A 147 18.82 -11.43 -34.00
C PRO A 147 18.84 -11.19 -32.48
N TRP A 148 17.84 -11.71 -31.75
CA TRP A 148 17.76 -11.59 -30.30
C TRP A 148 17.24 -12.86 -29.65
N LYS A 149 17.91 -13.36 -28.60
CA LYS A 149 17.45 -14.53 -27.85
C LYS A 149 16.60 -14.08 -26.67
N TYR A 150 15.28 -14.14 -26.83
CA TYR A 150 14.34 -13.96 -25.74
C TYR A 150 14.21 -15.25 -24.92
N TYR A 151 14.12 -15.14 -23.60
CA TYR A 151 14.26 -16.29 -22.70
C TYR A 151 13.09 -17.29 -22.83
N LEU A 152 11.90 -16.85 -23.24
CA LEU A 152 10.74 -17.74 -23.50
C LEU A 152 10.76 -18.42 -24.87
N ASN A 153 11.74 -18.09 -25.73
CA ASN A 153 11.81 -18.64 -27.07
C ASN A 153 13.00 -19.59 -27.18
N ASP A 154 12.72 -20.82 -27.63
CA ASP A 154 13.76 -21.82 -27.92
C ASP A 154 14.75 -21.35 -28.99
N LYS A 155 14.26 -20.56 -29.95
CA LYS A 155 15.03 -20.01 -31.07
C LYS A 155 15.13 -18.49 -30.98
N PRO A 156 16.28 -17.89 -31.31
CA PRO A 156 16.39 -16.45 -31.42
C PRO A 156 15.40 -15.88 -32.44
N TYR A 157 14.90 -14.69 -32.15
CA TYR A 157 14.23 -13.87 -33.14
C TYR A 157 15.12 -13.65 -34.35
N LYS A 158 14.52 -13.70 -35.53
CA LYS A 158 15.19 -13.30 -36.76
C LYS A 158 15.18 -11.77 -36.88
N PRO A 159 16.17 -11.16 -37.55
CA PRO A 159 16.12 -9.75 -37.92
C PRO A 159 14.79 -9.38 -38.56
N GLY A 160 14.24 -8.22 -38.18
CA GLY A 160 12.89 -7.79 -38.55
C GLY A 160 11.84 -8.09 -37.48
N TRP A 161 12.22 -8.52 -36.28
CA TRP A 161 11.29 -8.71 -35.17
C TRP A 161 10.77 -7.35 -34.64
N VAL A 162 9.68 -7.41 -33.88
CA VAL A 162 8.87 -6.24 -33.50
C VAL A 162 8.57 -6.23 -32.01
N SER A 163 8.21 -5.06 -31.49
CA SER A 163 7.82 -4.84 -30.10
C SER A 163 6.71 -3.80 -30.01
N GLY A 164 5.71 -4.04 -29.15
CA GLY A 164 4.69 -3.05 -28.80
C GLY A 164 5.29 -1.79 -28.18
N MET A 165 6.25 -1.95 -27.26
CA MET A 165 6.97 -0.84 -26.61
C MET A 165 7.65 0.08 -27.63
N ALA A 166 8.29 -0.50 -28.65
CA ALA A 166 8.93 0.28 -29.72
C ALA A 166 7.92 1.12 -30.50
N GLN A 167 6.72 0.58 -30.79
CA GLN A 167 5.69 1.34 -31.50
C GLN A 167 5.18 2.48 -30.62
N GLY A 168 4.88 2.21 -29.35
CA GLY A 168 4.38 3.21 -28.42
C GLY A 168 5.35 4.36 -28.14
N GLN A 169 6.61 4.05 -27.84
CA GLN A 169 7.63 5.10 -27.67
C GLN A 169 7.92 5.83 -28.98
N GLY A 170 7.85 5.14 -30.12
CA GLY A 170 7.91 5.77 -31.43
C GLY A 170 6.79 6.79 -31.63
N LEU A 171 5.53 6.46 -31.30
CA LEU A 171 4.42 7.42 -31.33
C LEU A 171 4.72 8.64 -30.44
N SER A 172 5.21 8.43 -29.22
CA SER A 172 5.58 9.51 -28.28
C SER A 172 6.62 10.47 -28.86
N LEU A 173 7.68 9.93 -29.49
CA LEU A 173 8.74 10.72 -30.11
C LEU A 173 8.20 11.48 -31.33
N LEU A 174 7.54 10.78 -32.24
CA LEU A 174 7.00 11.37 -33.48
C LEU A 174 6.00 12.49 -33.19
N SER A 175 5.17 12.36 -32.15
CA SER A 175 4.25 13.43 -31.73
C SER A 175 4.98 14.71 -31.33
N ARG A 176 6.05 14.59 -30.54
CA ARG A 176 6.85 15.73 -30.08
C ARG A 176 7.62 16.39 -31.21
N VAL A 177 8.20 15.59 -32.11
CA VAL A 177 8.97 16.11 -33.26
C VAL A 177 8.03 16.79 -34.26
N TYR A 178 6.85 16.24 -34.53
CA TYR A 178 5.83 16.94 -35.31
C TYR A 178 5.41 18.25 -34.65
N LYS A 179 5.14 18.25 -33.35
CA LYS A 179 4.76 19.48 -32.62
C LYS A 179 5.83 20.59 -32.76
N LEU A 180 7.10 20.20 -32.82
CA LEU A 180 8.24 21.11 -32.98
C LEU A 180 8.47 21.59 -34.42
N THR A 181 8.17 20.76 -35.41
CA THR A 181 8.60 20.98 -36.82
C THR A 181 7.46 21.28 -37.78
N GLY A 182 6.25 20.77 -37.51
CA GLY A 182 5.13 20.76 -38.45
C GLY A 182 5.29 19.81 -39.64
N ASP A 183 6.34 18.98 -39.68
CA ASP A 183 6.61 18.11 -40.84
C ASP A 183 5.69 16.88 -40.82
N VAL A 184 4.82 16.80 -41.83
CA VAL A 184 3.79 15.76 -41.98
C VAL A 184 4.36 14.35 -42.11
N LYS A 185 5.65 14.17 -42.45
CA LYS A 185 6.26 12.84 -42.53
C LYS A 185 6.18 12.07 -41.20
N TYR A 186 6.26 12.78 -40.07
CA TYR A 186 6.15 12.20 -38.74
C TYR A 186 4.71 11.71 -38.46
N ILE A 187 3.71 12.40 -38.99
CA ILE A 187 2.30 11.97 -38.93
C ILE A 187 2.09 10.70 -39.74
N GLU A 188 2.60 10.67 -40.98
CA GLU A 188 2.45 9.51 -41.86
C GLU A 188 3.16 8.27 -41.30
N ALA A 189 4.35 8.43 -40.73
CA ALA A 189 5.04 7.34 -40.03
C ALA A 189 4.26 6.85 -38.81
N GLY A 190 3.77 7.77 -37.97
CA GLY A 190 3.03 7.40 -36.76
C GLY A 190 1.67 6.75 -37.04
N LYS A 191 0.96 7.15 -38.11
CA LYS A 191 -0.28 6.47 -38.55
C LYS A 191 -0.03 5.00 -38.91
N LYS A 192 1.09 4.71 -39.60
CA LYS A 192 1.50 3.35 -39.93
C LYS A 192 1.84 2.55 -38.67
N ALA A 193 2.59 3.16 -37.74
CA ALA A 193 2.93 2.54 -36.46
C ALA A 193 1.67 2.26 -35.61
N LEU A 194 0.72 3.19 -35.52
CA LEU A 194 -0.55 3.00 -34.80
C LEU A 194 -1.37 1.86 -35.41
N LYS A 195 -1.49 1.82 -36.74
CA LYS A 195 -2.18 0.73 -37.44
C LYS A 195 -1.56 -0.63 -37.12
N PHE A 196 -0.22 -0.70 -37.13
CA PHE A 196 0.49 -1.93 -36.78
C PHE A 196 0.29 -2.31 -35.30
N LEU A 197 0.39 -1.33 -34.39
CA LEU A 197 0.23 -1.50 -32.95
C LEU A 197 -1.12 -2.14 -32.59
N ILE A 198 -2.21 -1.71 -33.22
CA ILE A 198 -3.56 -2.25 -32.98
C ILE A 198 -3.88 -3.50 -33.82
N THR A 199 -2.93 -4.00 -34.60
CA THR A 199 -3.10 -5.23 -35.37
C THR A 199 -2.87 -6.44 -34.45
N PRO A 200 -3.78 -7.44 -34.46
CA PRO A 200 -3.60 -8.64 -33.65
C PRO A 200 -2.30 -9.40 -33.94
N VAL A 201 -1.71 -10.07 -32.95
CA VAL A 201 -0.52 -10.94 -33.12
C VAL A 201 -0.79 -12.03 -34.15
N SER A 202 -1.99 -12.63 -34.15
CA SER A 202 -2.44 -13.61 -35.16
C SER A 202 -2.46 -13.08 -36.60
N LYS A 203 -2.39 -11.76 -36.79
CA LYS A 203 -2.31 -11.08 -38.10
C LYS A 203 -0.94 -10.43 -38.33
N GLY A 204 0.06 -10.78 -37.52
CA GLY A 204 1.44 -10.27 -37.61
C GLY A 204 1.67 -8.92 -36.94
N GLY A 205 0.73 -8.43 -36.11
CA GLY A 205 0.91 -7.26 -35.27
C GLY A 205 1.42 -7.59 -33.87
N VAL A 206 1.11 -6.75 -32.89
CA VAL A 206 1.58 -6.87 -31.50
C VAL A 206 0.45 -6.85 -30.45
N MET A 207 -0.80 -6.67 -30.88
CA MET A 207 -1.94 -6.66 -29.96
C MET A 207 -2.42 -8.08 -29.67
N GLU A 208 -2.52 -8.44 -28.40
CA GLU A 208 -3.03 -9.73 -27.94
C GLU A 208 -4.17 -9.53 -26.93
N ASN A 209 -4.84 -10.61 -26.59
CA ASN A 209 -5.81 -10.67 -25.50
C ASN A 209 -5.29 -11.50 -24.31
N LEU A 210 -6.00 -11.44 -23.18
CA LEU A 210 -5.57 -12.10 -21.95
C LEU A 210 -6.11 -13.53 -21.75
N SER A 211 -6.61 -14.18 -22.79
CA SER A 211 -7.20 -15.54 -22.66
C SER A 211 -6.22 -16.63 -22.22
N TYR A 212 -4.92 -16.45 -22.43
CA TYR A 212 -3.89 -17.36 -21.90
C TYR A 212 -3.71 -17.19 -20.39
N LEU A 213 -3.89 -15.97 -19.85
CA LEU A 213 -3.85 -15.71 -18.42
C LEU A 213 -5.09 -16.28 -17.72
N ASP A 214 -6.27 -15.92 -18.24
CA ASP A 214 -7.56 -16.45 -17.79
C ASP A 214 -8.57 -16.28 -18.94
N SER A 215 -9.29 -17.36 -19.28
CA SER A 215 -10.27 -17.34 -20.37
C SER A 215 -11.39 -16.30 -20.20
N SER A 216 -11.67 -15.88 -18.96
CA SER A 216 -12.63 -14.82 -18.66
C SER A 216 -12.13 -13.42 -19.06
N LEU A 217 -10.84 -13.26 -19.31
CA LEU A 217 -10.20 -11.98 -19.65
C LEU A 217 -10.00 -11.78 -21.16
N LYS A 218 -10.59 -12.63 -22.01
CA LYS A 218 -10.43 -12.60 -23.49
C LYS A 218 -10.80 -11.27 -24.17
N ASP A 219 -11.61 -10.43 -23.52
CA ASP A 219 -12.06 -9.14 -24.06
C ASP A 219 -11.13 -7.96 -23.68
N TYR A 220 -10.16 -8.21 -22.79
CA TYR A 220 -9.10 -7.26 -22.45
C TYR A 220 -7.95 -7.36 -23.44
N ILE A 221 -7.25 -6.25 -23.64
CA ILE A 221 -6.18 -6.13 -24.65
C ILE A 221 -4.84 -5.83 -24.00
N ILE A 222 -3.78 -6.34 -24.62
CA ILE A 222 -2.41 -6.02 -24.25
C ILE A 222 -1.57 -5.86 -25.51
N PHE A 223 -0.50 -5.07 -25.42
CA PHE A 223 0.46 -4.91 -26.50
C PHE A 223 1.76 -5.58 -26.09
N GLU A 224 2.06 -6.71 -26.69
CA GLU A 224 3.21 -7.54 -26.30
C GLU A 224 4.53 -6.81 -26.60
N GLU A 225 5.41 -6.76 -25.60
CA GLU A 225 6.76 -6.23 -25.79
C GLU A 225 7.60 -7.17 -26.67
N TYR A 226 7.46 -8.47 -26.46
CA TYR A 226 8.14 -9.53 -27.21
C TYR A 226 7.10 -10.55 -27.67
N ILE A 227 7.07 -10.87 -28.97
CA ILE A 227 6.12 -11.84 -29.51
C ILE A 227 6.65 -13.26 -29.27
N SER A 228 5.98 -14.05 -28.44
CA SER A 228 6.33 -15.45 -28.15
C SER A 228 5.16 -16.38 -28.46
N GLU A 229 5.41 -17.70 -28.48
CA GLU A 229 4.36 -18.71 -28.71
C GLU A 229 3.29 -18.66 -27.61
N THR A 230 3.73 -18.44 -26.37
CA THR A 230 2.86 -18.11 -25.24
C THR A 230 3.12 -16.64 -24.87
N PRO A 231 2.10 -15.76 -24.85
CA PRO A 231 2.27 -14.35 -24.50
C PRO A 231 2.91 -14.18 -23.12
N ALA A 232 3.88 -13.29 -23.01
CA ALA A 232 4.59 -13.05 -21.75
C ALA A 232 3.87 -12.01 -20.88
N TYR A 233 3.15 -11.08 -21.51
CA TYR A 233 2.52 -9.95 -20.83
C TYR A 233 3.56 -9.12 -20.05
N THR A 234 4.55 -8.54 -20.73
CA THR A 234 5.58 -7.71 -20.11
C THR A 234 5.02 -6.35 -19.68
N LEU A 235 5.18 -5.98 -18.40
CA LEU A 235 4.44 -4.88 -17.79
C LEU A 235 4.91 -3.49 -18.23
N ASN A 236 6.21 -3.22 -18.16
CA ASN A 236 6.78 -1.92 -18.56
C ASN A 236 6.49 -1.63 -20.04
N GLY A 237 6.68 -2.61 -20.93
CA GLY A 237 6.44 -2.44 -22.35
C GLY A 237 5.00 -2.06 -22.65
N PHE A 238 4.05 -2.68 -21.95
CA PHE A 238 2.65 -2.31 -22.03
C PHE A 238 2.40 -0.88 -21.55
N MET A 239 2.89 -0.50 -20.37
CA MET A 239 2.69 0.86 -19.82
C MET A 239 3.34 1.96 -20.67
N PHE A 240 4.56 1.75 -21.18
CA PHE A 240 5.18 2.67 -22.14
C PHE A 240 4.36 2.81 -23.42
N THR A 241 3.74 1.72 -23.87
CA THR A 241 2.84 1.74 -25.03
C THR A 241 1.60 2.59 -24.77
N LEU A 242 1.03 2.53 -23.57
CA LEU A 242 -0.10 3.37 -23.18
C LEU A 242 0.26 4.86 -23.20
N LEU A 243 1.44 5.25 -22.72
CA LEU A 243 1.91 6.63 -22.82
C LEU A 243 1.99 7.10 -24.28
N GLY A 244 2.46 6.24 -25.19
CA GLY A 244 2.48 6.52 -26.63
C GLY A 244 1.09 6.74 -27.25
N LEU A 245 0.12 5.90 -26.89
CA LEU A 245 -1.27 6.07 -27.33
C LEU A 245 -1.89 7.35 -26.77
N TYR A 246 -1.58 7.71 -25.52
CA TYR A 246 -2.02 8.96 -24.92
C TYR A 246 -1.43 10.17 -25.65
N ASP A 247 -0.12 10.20 -25.87
CA ASP A 247 0.55 11.30 -26.59
C ASP A 247 0.02 11.47 -28.00
N TRP A 248 -0.17 10.36 -28.72
CA TRP A 248 -0.76 10.39 -30.04
C TRP A 248 -2.23 10.83 -30.05
N SER A 249 -2.96 10.65 -28.96
CA SER A 249 -4.33 11.17 -28.84
C SER A 249 -4.40 12.69 -28.64
N ASN A 250 -3.31 13.32 -28.18
CA ASN A 250 -3.24 14.75 -27.87
C ASN A 250 -2.58 15.60 -28.97
N ILE A 251 -2.11 14.97 -30.05
CA ILE A 251 -1.51 15.65 -31.19
C ILE A 251 -2.60 16.24 -32.11
N ASP A 252 -2.36 17.40 -32.72
CA ASP A 252 -3.35 18.02 -33.60
C ASP A 252 -3.33 17.44 -35.02
N ILE A 253 -3.97 16.27 -35.16
CA ILE A 253 -4.17 15.52 -36.42
C ILE A 253 -5.66 15.19 -36.64
N ASP A 254 -5.97 14.33 -37.63
CA ASP A 254 -7.33 13.89 -37.92
C ASP A 254 -8.04 13.22 -36.74
N ASP A 255 -9.35 13.46 -36.65
CA ASP A 255 -10.21 12.98 -35.55
C ASP A 255 -10.22 11.46 -35.43
N SER A 256 -10.04 10.73 -36.54
CA SER A 256 -10.01 9.27 -36.56
C SER A 256 -8.81 8.73 -35.77
N SER A 257 -7.61 9.23 -36.05
CA SER A 257 -6.38 8.82 -35.38
C SER A 257 -6.40 9.18 -33.89
N LYS A 258 -6.90 10.38 -33.54
CA LYS A 258 -7.12 10.81 -32.15
C LYS A 258 -8.07 9.85 -31.42
N TYR A 259 -9.23 9.58 -32.02
CA TYR A 259 -10.25 8.70 -31.44
C TYR A 259 -9.75 7.27 -31.24
N ILE A 260 -9.10 6.68 -32.25
CA ILE A 260 -8.55 5.33 -32.18
C ILE A 260 -7.55 5.25 -31.03
N SER A 261 -6.59 6.17 -30.96
CA SER A 261 -5.54 6.14 -29.94
C SER A 261 -6.10 6.32 -28.54
N LYS A 262 -7.04 7.25 -28.35
CA LYS A 262 -7.73 7.44 -27.07
C LYS A 262 -8.53 6.21 -26.64
N ASN A 263 -9.24 5.58 -27.58
CA ASN A 263 -10.02 4.37 -27.31
C ASN A 263 -9.12 3.20 -26.87
N TYR A 264 -8.00 2.97 -27.57
CA TYR A 264 -7.06 1.91 -27.21
C TYR A 264 -6.27 2.22 -25.93
N PHE A 265 -5.95 3.49 -25.66
CA PHE A 265 -5.43 3.92 -24.36
C PHE A 265 -6.40 3.55 -23.23
N ASN A 266 -7.67 3.96 -23.34
CA ASN A 266 -8.68 3.68 -22.31
C ASN A 266 -8.86 2.16 -22.08
N LYS A 267 -8.94 1.36 -23.15
CA LYS A 267 -8.98 -0.11 -23.05
C LYS A 267 -7.74 -0.69 -22.37
N GLY A 268 -6.58 -0.11 -22.65
CA GLY A 268 -5.33 -0.48 -22.01
C GLY A 268 -5.30 -0.17 -20.52
N ILE A 269 -5.85 0.98 -20.09
CA ILE A 269 -6.00 1.34 -18.67
C ILE A 269 -6.94 0.37 -17.95
N GLU A 270 -8.08 0.01 -18.56
CA GLU A 270 -8.98 -1.01 -17.98
C GLU A 270 -8.29 -2.37 -17.86
N THR A 271 -7.49 -2.75 -18.85
CA THR A 271 -6.67 -3.97 -18.78
C THR A 271 -5.64 -3.88 -17.64
N LEU A 272 -4.91 -2.78 -17.53
CA LEU A 272 -3.89 -2.57 -16.50
C LEU A 272 -4.47 -2.77 -15.10
N LYS A 273 -5.62 -2.14 -14.80
CA LYS A 273 -6.30 -2.26 -13.50
C LYS A 273 -6.59 -3.71 -13.10
N VAL A 274 -6.94 -4.55 -14.07
CA VAL A 274 -7.27 -5.97 -13.85
C VAL A 274 -6.02 -6.83 -13.68
N ILE A 275 -4.92 -6.50 -14.37
CA ILE A 275 -3.71 -7.33 -14.35
C ILE A 275 -2.67 -6.95 -13.30
N LEU A 276 -2.66 -5.72 -12.77
CA LEU A 276 -1.73 -5.30 -11.71
C LEU A 276 -1.63 -6.27 -10.51
N PRO A 277 -2.73 -6.84 -9.98
CA PRO A 277 -2.65 -7.82 -8.90
C PRO A 277 -1.84 -9.09 -9.21
N TYR A 278 -1.65 -9.43 -10.50
CA TYR A 278 -0.89 -10.59 -10.93
C TYR A 278 0.62 -10.32 -10.97
N TYR A 279 1.06 -9.06 -10.98
CA TYR A 279 2.49 -8.73 -10.96
C TYR A 279 3.03 -8.53 -9.54
N ASP A 280 2.15 -8.33 -8.57
CA ASP A 280 2.53 -8.12 -7.18
C ASP A 280 2.90 -9.46 -6.51
N LEU A 281 4.18 -9.62 -6.16
CA LEU A 281 4.70 -10.82 -5.51
C LEU A 281 4.64 -10.73 -3.98
N GLY A 282 4.03 -9.70 -3.40
CA GLY A 282 3.94 -9.51 -1.94
C GLY A 282 5.20 -8.90 -1.33
N GLY A 283 5.85 -7.99 -2.05
CA GLY A 283 7.10 -7.33 -1.62
C GLY A 283 7.99 -6.90 -2.77
N PHE A 284 7.68 -7.32 -4.00
CA PHE A 284 8.34 -6.86 -5.22
C PHE A 284 7.41 -7.07 -6.43
N THR A 285 7.83 -6.64 -7.61
CA THR A 285 7.06 -6.85 -8.86
C THR A 285 7.72 -7.88 -9.77
N ALA A 286 6.92 -8.79 -10.33
CA ALA A 286 7.32 -9.54 -11.51
C ALA A 286 7.47 -8.60 -12.73
N TYR A 287 8.40 -8.92 -13.63
CA TYR A 287 8.64 -8.22 -14.89
C TYR A 287 7.54 -8.49 -15.92
N ASP A 288 7.07 -9.73 -15.94
CA ASP A 288 6.08 -10.29 -16.85
C ASP A 288 5.26 -11.38 -16.14
N LEU A 289 4.24 -11.93 -16.80
CA LEU A 289 3.38 -12.99 -16.24
C LEU A 289 3.71 -14.38 -16.78
N SER A 290 4.90 -14.60 -17.35
CA SER A 290 5.29 -15.88 -17.93
C SER A 290 5.18 -17.02 -16.92
N TYR A 291 5.48 -16.76 -15.66
CA TYR A 291 5.38 -17.73 -14.56
C TYR A 291 3.96 -18.22 -14.25
N ILE A 292 2.94 -17.47 -14.69
CA ILE A 292 1.53 -17.87 -14.53
C ILE A 292 1.06 -18.69 -15.72
N VAL A 293 1.38 -18.23 -16.93
CA VAL A 293 0.92 -18.85 -18.18
C VAL A 293 1.77 -20.07 -18.59
N ASN A 294 3.04 -20.09 -18.17
CA ASN A 294 3.95 -21.21 -18.33
C ASN A 294 4.35 -21.74 -16.93
N LYS A 295 3.69 -22.81 -16.50
CA LYS A 295 3.76 -23.32 -15.11
C LYS A 295 5.15 -23.82 -14.69
N ASP A 296 6.06 -24.03 -15.63
CA ASP A 296 7.43 -24.46 -15.35
C ASP A 296 8.37 -23.26 -15.08
N GLU A 297 7.90 -22.02 -15.30
CA GLU A 297 8.67 -20.80 -15.10
C GLU A 297 8.51 -20.21 -13.69
N LYS A 298 9.59 -19.63 -13.18
CA LYS A 298 9.56 -18.82 -11.95
C LYS A 298 9.27 -17.35 -12.28
N PRO A 299 8.76 -16.55 -11.34
CA PRO A 299 8.63 -15.11 -11.55
C PRO A 299 9.97 -14.50 -11.94
N HIS A 300 9.99 -13.82 -13.08
CA HIS A 300 11.15 -13.08 -13.52
C HIS A 300 11.18 -11.73 -12.79
N ILE A 301 12.21 -11.52 -11.96
CA ILE A 301 12.38 -10.29 -11.19
C ILE A 301 13.55 -9.47 -11.74
N GLY A 302 13.22 -8.44 -12.52
CA GLY A 302 14.17 -7.43 -12.93
C GLY A 302 14.23 -6.30 -11.91
N VAL A 303 15.30 -6.24 -11.11
CA VAL A 303 15.45 -5.28 -10.00
C VAL A 303 15.28 -3.83 -10.47
N ASN A 304 15.91 -3.47 -11.58
CA ASN A 304 15.77 -2.16 -12.20
C ASN A 304 14.34 -1.85 -12.67
N TYR A 305 13.58 -2.87 -13.12
CA TYR A 305 12.25 -2.67 -13.68
C TYR A 305 11.19 -2.40 -12.62
N HIS A 306 11.41 -2.80 -11.37
CA HIS A 306 10.52 -2.40 -10.28
C HIS A 306 10.44 -0.87 -10.15
N GLY A 307 11.58 -0.18 -10.19
CA GLY A 307 11.61 1.28 -10.26
C GLY A 307 10.89 1.85 -11.50
N VAL A 308 11.01 1.17 -12.64
CA VAL A 308 10.30 1.51 -13.88
C VAL A 308 8.78 1.40 -13.73
N HIS A 309 8.31 0.32 -13.10
CA HIS A 309 6.89 0.13 -12.83
C HIS A 309 6.34 1.25 -11.92
N ILE A 310 7.10 1.62 -10.88
CA ILE A 310 6.72 2.69 -9.94
C ILE A 310 6.49 4.02 -10.69
N TYR A 311 7.48 4.52 -11.44
CA TYR A 311 7.32 5.83 -12.08
C TYR A 311 6.32 5.81 -13.26
N LEU A 312 6.15 4.68 -13.95
CA LEU A 312 5.14 4.55 -15.01
C LEU A 312 3.73 4.55 -14.45
N LEU A 313 3.49 3.85 -13.33
CA LEU A 313 2.21 3.93 -12.64
C LEU A 313 1.91 5.34 -12.16
N ARG A 314 2.91 6.06 -11.61
CA ARG A 314 2.74 7.46 -11.22
C ARG A 314 2.38 8.36 -12.40
N ALA A 315 2.99 8.14 -13.56
CA ALA A 315 2.68 8.87 -14.79
C ALA A 315 1.26 8.58 -15.30
N LEU A 316 0.88 7.30 -15.41
CA LEU A 316 -0.45 6.91 -15.86
C LEU A 316 -1.55 7.37 -14.89
N TYR A 317 -1.28 7.33 -13.59
CA TYR A 317 -2.14 7.93 -12.59
C TYR A 317 -2.34 9.44 -12.83
N SER A 318 -1.25 10.19 -13.05
CA SER A 318 -1.31 11.64 -13.32
C SER A 318 -2.03 12.05 -14.61
N ILE A 319 -2.35 11.07 -15.47
CA ILE A 319 -3.16 11.25 -16.67
C ILE A 319 -4.63 10.95 -16.37
N THR A 320 -4.89 9.90 -15.59
CA THR A 320 -6.21 9.27 -15.47
C THR A 320 -6.97 9.66 -14.21
N GLY A 321 -6.27 10.02 -13.13
CA GLY A 321 -6.84 10.14 -11.79
C GLY A 321 -7.33 8.80 -11.21
N ASP A 322 -7.00 7.65 -11.82
CA ASP A 322 -7.50 6.34 -11.36
C ASP A 322 -6.80 5.90 -10.07
N LYS A 323 -7.55 5.86 -8.95
CA LYS A 323 -7.03 5.51 -7.63
C LYS A 323 -6.41 4.12 -7.56
N SER A 324 -6.79 3.18 -8.42
CA SER A 324 -6.19 1.84 -8.45
C SER A 324 -4.73 1.92 -8.86
N LEU A 325 -4.40 2.74 -9.87
CA LEU A 325 -3.03 2.96 -10.33
C LEU A 325 -2.20 3.64 -9.24
N TYR A 326 -2.76 4.66 -8.57
CA TYR A 326 -2.11 5.31 -7.43
C TYR A 326 -1.82 4.33 -6.30
N ASN A 327 -2.80 3.48 -5.96
CA ASN A 327 -2.66 2.49 -4.90
C ASN A 327 -1.53 1.50 -5.17
N TYR A 328 -1.38 1.02 -6.40
CA TYR A 328 -0.26 0.15 -6.77
C TYR A 328 1.07 0.90 -6.85
N TYR A 329 1.08 2.14 -7.35
CA TYR A 329 2.26 3.01 -7.30
C TYR A 329 2.78 3.13 -5.86
N ARG A 330 1.91 3.50 -4.90
CA ARG A 330 2.29 3.66 -3.49
C ARG A 330 2.71 2.35 -2.85
N LEU A 331 1.96 1.28 -3.11
CA LEU A 331 2.27 -0.05 -2.57
C LEU A 331 3.66 -0.52 -3.02
N TRP A 332 3.93 -0.51 -4.32
CA TRP A 332 5.21 -0.97 -4.86
C TRP A 332 6.36 -0.06 -4.46
N LYS A 333 6.16 1.26 -4.48
CA LYS A 333 7.14 2.21 -3.93
C LYS A 333 7.52 1.85 -2.49
N SER A 334 6.54 1.55 -1.65
CA SER A 334 6.78 1.26 -0.23
C SER A 334 7.66 0.04 0.00
N TYR A 335 7.64 -0.95 -0.90
CA TYR A 335 8.45 -2.16 -0.74
C TYR A 335 9.94 -1.91 -0.75
N VAL A 336 10.36 -0.85 -1.45
CA VAL A 336 11.77 -0.45 -1.57
C VAL A 336 12.04 0.89 -0.86
N ASP A 337 11.06 1.40 -0.11
CA ASP A 337 11.22 2.60 0.69
C ASP A 337 11.91 2.24 2.02
N THR A 338 13.20 2.57 2.09
CA THR A 338 14.07 2.32 3.24
C THR A 338 14.18 3.51 4.18
N ALA A 339 13.34 4.55 4.00
CA ALA A 339 13.38 5.73 4.87
C ALA A 339 13.22 5.31 6.35
N PRO A 340 14.09 5.82 7.25
CA PRO A 340 14.07 5.43 8.65
C PRO A 340 12.79 5.93 9.33
N VAL A 341 12.22 5.08 10.17
CA VAL A 341 10.96 5.34 10.88
C VAL A 341 11.23 5.53 12.36
N THR A 342 10.55 6.50 12.99
CA THR A 342 10.58 6.65 14.45
C THR A 342 9.89 5.46 15.10
N ARG A 343 10.54 4.81 16.06
CA ARG A 343 10.05 3.55 16.64
C ARG A 343 10.22 3.51 18.15
N LEU A 344 9.19 3.00 18.83
CA LEU A 344 9.25 2.60 20.23
C LEU A 344 9.14 1.06 20.27
N SER A 345 10.27 0.40 20.54
CA SER A 345 10.34 -1.06 20.51
C SER A 345 11.46 -1.60 21.37
N GLY A 346 11.32 -2.84 21.81
CA GLY A 346 12.41 -3.65 22.36
C GLY A 346 12.49 -5.02 21.71
N ARG A 347 13.33 -5.89 22.29
CA ARG A 347 13.53 -7.28 21.83
C ARG A 347 12.27 -8.15 21.91
N ASP A 348 11.34 -7.77 22.77
CA ASP A 348 10.05 -8.42 22.99
C ASP A 348 9.02 -7.39 23.50
N ARG A 349 7.79 -7.85 23.77
CA ARG A 349 6.68 -7.03 24.28
C ARG A 349 7.01 -6.30 25.59
N TYR A 350 7.81 -6.92 26.47
CA TYR A 350 8.11 -6.36 27.78
C TYR A 350 9.04 -5.16 27.60
N ALA A 351 10.11 -5.34 26.82
CA ALA A 351 11.02 -4.27 26.46
C ALA A 351 10.34 -3.17 25.61
N THR A 352 9.38 -3.52 24.74
CA THR A 352 8.55 -2.51 24.04
C THR A 352 7.69 -1.70 25.01
N SER A 353 7.04 -2.32 25.99
CA SER A 353 6.26 -1.58 27.01
C SER A 353 7.14 -0.63 27.84
N VAL A 354 8.39 -1.03 28.12
CA VAL A 354 9.40 -0.15 28.77
C VAL A 354 9.80 1.01 27.86
N ALA A 355 10.02 0.77 26.57
CA ALA A 355 10.34 1.83 25.61
C ALA A 355 9.21 2.86 25.49
N ILE A 356 7.95 2.42 25.52
CA ILE A 356 6.77 3.30 25.57
C ILE A 356 6.75 4.10 26.87
N SER A 357 6.92 3.45 28.02
CA SER A 357 6.95 4.10 29.33
C SER A 357 8.00 5.22 29.41
N ARG A 358 9.20 4.98 28.89
CA ARG A 358 10.27 5.99 28.84
C ARG A 358 9.95 7.16 27.93
N ASN A 359 9.19 6.95 26.87
CA ASN A 359 8.71 8.03 26.00
C ASN A 359 7.57 8.82 26.64
N GLU A 360 6.72 8.14 27.41
CA GLU A 360 5.56 8.73 28.08
C GLU A 360 5.94 9.55 29.32
N ILE A 361 6.94 9.09 30.08
CA ILE A 361 7.32 9.60 31.40
C ILE A 361 8.85 9.73 31.52
N GLU A 362 9.35 10.95 31.49
CA GLU A 362 10.79 11.26 31.59
C GLU A 362 11.37 11.03 33.01
N GLY A 363 10.54 11.10 34.06
CA GLY A 363 10.95 10.99 35.46
C GLY A 363 10.17 9.93 36.25
N ASN A 364 9.76 10.29 37.47
CA ASN A 364 8.98 9.41 38.33
C ASN A 364 7.50 9.36 37.91
N SER A 365 6.82 8.28 38.25
CA SER A 365 5.37 8.13 38.11
C SER A 365 4.76 7.73 39.44
N GLU A 366 3.70 8.40 39.90
CA GLU A 366 3.02 8.05 41.16
C GLU A 366 2.41 6.63 41.10
N TYR A 367 1.91 6.26 39.93
CA TYR A 367 1.25 5.00 39.65
C TYR A 367 1.92 4.25 38.50
N VAL A 368 1.93 2.93 38.57
CA VAL A 368 2.26 2.03 37.45
C VAL A 368 1.21 0.93 37.36
N LEU A 369 0.72 0.64 36.16
CA LEU A 369 -0.13 -0.52 35.94
C LEU A 369 0.72 -1.70 35.46
N VAL A 370 0.59 -2.85 36.10
CA VAL A 370 1.24 -4.10 35.71
C VAL A 370 0.20 -5.07 35.19
N VAL A 371 0.38 -5.49 33.94
CA VAL A 371 -0.61 -6.28 33.21
C VAL A 371 0.05 -7.49 32.55
N ASN A 372 -0.66 -8.63 32.49
CA ASN A 372 -0.17 -9.80 31.77
C ASN A 372 -0.10 -9.51 30.25
N GLY A 373 1.12 -9.58 29.69
CA GLY A 373 1.36 -9.33 28.26
C GLY A 373 1.09 -10.53 27.35
N GLU A 374 0.74 -11.69 27.89
CA GLU A 374 0.53 -12.95 27.15
C GLU A 374 -0.95 -13.36 27.06
N ILE A 375 -1.78 -12.84 27.96
CA ILE A 375 -3.20 -13.17 28.08
C ILE A 375 -4.02 -11.88 28.09
N PHE A 376 -4.79 -11.65 27.03
CA PHE A 376 -5.55 -10.41 26.87
C PHE A 376 -6.73 -10.24 27.82
N ALA A 377 -7.27 -11.35 28.36
CA ALA A 377 -8.57 -11.40 29.03
C ALA A 377 -8.79 -10.27 30.05
N ASP A 378 -7.82 -10.05 30.94
CA ASP A 378 -7.90 -9.02 31.98
C ASP A 378 -7.26 -7.68 31.55
N ALA A 379 -6.46 -7.68 30.48
CA ALA A 379 -5.59 -6.59 30.09
C ALA A 379 -6.29 -5.47 29.31
N LEU A 380 -7.29 -5.81 28.49
CA LEU A 380 -7.85 -4.92 27.46
C LEU A 380 -8.53 -3.66 28.00
N CYS A 381 -9.02 -3.72 29.24
CA CYS A 381 -9.77 -2.63 29.84
C CYS A 381 -8.89 -1.70 30.70
N ALA A 382 -7.58 -1.95 30.75
CA ALA A 382 -6.66 -1.21 31.63
C ALA A 382 -6.35 0.22 31.16
N ALA A 383 -6.40 0.50 29.86
CA ALA A 383 -5.95 1.78 29.29
C ALA A 383 -6.68 3.03 29.85
N PRO A 384 -8.02 3.02 30.02
CA PRO A 384 -8.73 4.11 30.72
C PRO A 384 -8.29 4.32 32.17
N LEU A 385 -8.00 3.24 32.90
CA LEU A 385 -7.52 3.33 34.28
C LEU A 385 -6.10 3.86 34.36
N ALA A 386 -5.21 3.40 33.48
CA ALA A 386 -3.86 3.95 33.32
C ALA A 386 -3.91 5.47 33.07
N SER A 387 -4.76 5.91 32.14
CA SER A 387 -4.90 7.33 31.81
C SER A 387 -5.56 8.16 32.92
N LYS A 388 -6.44 7.56 33.74
CA LYS A 388 -6.96 8.22 34.94
C LYS A 388 -5.83 8.61 35.89
N TYR A 389 -4.84 7.73 36.07
CA TYR A 389 -3.71 7.92 36.98
C TYR A 389 -2.46 8.48 36.31
N ASN A 390 -2.50 8.82 35.02
CA ASN A 390 -1.33 9.24 34.23
C ASN A 390 -0.15 8.25 34.40
N ALA A 391 -0.48 6.97 34.35
CA ALA A 391 0.42 5.86 34.62
C ALA A 391 0.74 5.08 33.34
N PRO A 392 1.98 4.58 33.18
CA PRO A 392 2.30 3.71 32.07
C PRO A 392 1.74 2.30 32.33
N ILE A 393 1.50 1.56 31.26
CA ILE A 393 1.22 0.12 31.33
C ILE A 393 2.53 -0.63 31.08
N LEU A 394 3.02 -1.33 32.10
CA LEU A 394 4.14 -2.25 31.98
C LEU A 394 3.64 -3.68 31.90
N LEU A 395 4.28 -4.48 31.05
CA LEU A 395 3.90 -5.85 30.82
C LEU A 395 4.72 -6.83 31.67
N THR A 396 4.06 -7.91 32.07
CA THR A 396 4.66 -9.06 32.75
C THR A 396 4.22 -10.38 32.11
N SER A 397 5.03 -11.43 32.30
CA SER A 397 4.53 -12.80 32.15
C SER A 397 3.62 -13.17 33.33
N SER A 398 3.01 -14.34 33.30
CA SER A 398 2.18 -14.81 34.43
C SER A 398 2.95 -15.02 35.74
N LYS A 399 4.26 -15.28 35.66
CA LYS A 399 5.06 -15.79 36.79
C LYS A 399 6.30 -14.97 37.16
N ALA A 400 6.84 -14.18 36.24
CA ALA A 400 8.05 -13.38 36.48
C ALA A 400 8.00 -12.04 35.75
N LEU A 401 8.52 -10.99 36.40
CA LEU A 401 8.88 -9.74 35.73
C LEU A 401 10.18 -9.97 34.95
N SER A 402 10.26 -9.42 33.74
CA SER A 402 11.55 -9.31 33.06
C SER A 402 12.45 -8.32 33.82
N GLU A 403 13.76 -8.45 33.67
CA GLU A 403 14.70 -7.50 34.27
C GLU A 403 14.46 -6.09 33.75
N GLU A 404 14.11 -5.94 32.46
CA GLU A 404 13.76 -4.64 31.88
C GLU A 404 12.54 -4.01 32.58
N THR A 405 11.50 -4.79 32.88
CA THR A 405 10.33 -4.28 33.60
C THR A 405 10.68 -3.92 35.04
N LYS A 406 11.53 -4.70 35.73
CA LYS A 406 12.01 -4.38 37.08
C LYS A 406 12.80 -3.07 37.10
N ASP A 407 13.71 -2.90 36.14
CA ASP A 407 14.51 -1.68 35.99
C ASP A 407 13.64 -0.46 35.69
N GLU A 408 12.59 -0.63 34.89
CA GLU A 408 11.67 0.46 34.60
C GLU A 408 10.82 0.84 35.82
N ILE A 409 10.36 -0.14 36.62
CA ILE A 409 9.70 0.14 37.90
C ILE A 409 10.64 0.90 38.84
N ARG A 410 11.92 0.51 38.93
CA ARG A 410 12.94 1.25 39.71
C ARG A 410 13.09 2.69 39.21
N ARG A 411 13.17 2.89 37.89
CA ARG A 411 13.32 4.21 37.27
C ARG A 411 12.12 5.11 37.56
N LEU A 412 10.91 4.57 37.44
CA LEU A 412 9.66 5.29 37.69
C LEU A 412 9.44 5.59 39.18
N ASN A 413 10.05 4.80 40.07
CA ASN A 413 9.96 4.95 41.53
C ASN A 413 8.53 5.22 42.04
N PRO A 414 7.56 4.32 41.74
CA PRO A 414 6.17 4.58 42.04
C PRO A 414 5.83 4.44 43.51
N SER A 415 4.82 5.20 43.97
CA SER A 415 4.23 4.99 45.29
C SER A 415 3.19 3.87 45.26
N ASN A 416 2.55 3.66 44.11
CA ASN A 416 1.48 2.69 43.92
C ASN A 416 1.70 1.86 42.66
N VAL A 417 1.52 0.55 42.76
CA VAL A 417 1.45 -0.37 41.62
C VAL A 417 0.07 -1.03 41.60
N ILE A 418 -0.63 -0.91 40.47
CA ILE A 418 -1.92 -1.54 40.25
C ILE A 418 -1.72 -2.76 39.37
N ILE A 419 -1.92 -3.96 39.93
CA ILE A 419 -1.88 -5.21 39.20
C ILE A 419 -3.26 -5.54 38.65
N ILE A 420 -3.34 -5.78 37.35
CA ILE A 420 -4.58 -6.15 36.68
C ILE A 420 -4.66 -7.67 36.49
N GLY A 421 -5.75 -8.26 36.98
CA GLY A 421 -6.00 -9.70 36.98
C GLY A 421 -5.77 -10.35 38.35
N LYS A 422 -6.39 -11.52 38.57
CA LYS A 422 -6.15 -12.34 39.77
C LYS A 422 -4.80 -13.06 39.69
N GLU A 423 -4.43 -13.78 40.75
CA GLU A 423 -3.18 -14.54 40.84
C GLU A 423 -2.99 -15.57 39.71
N GLY A 424 -4.08 -16.09 39.12
CA GLY A 424 -3.99 -16.97 37.96
C GLY A 424 -3.49 -16.28 36.68
N ALA A 425 -3.70 -14.96 36.56
CA ALA A 425 -3.23 -14.16 35.43
C ALA A 425 -1.87 -13.51 35.75
N VAL A 426 -1.71 -12.94 36.94
CA VAL A 426 -0.46 -12.35 37.41
C VAL A 426 -0.20 -12.87 38.81
N SER A 427 0.73 -13.82 38.96
CA SER A 427 0.96 -14.56 40.21
C SER A 427 1.34 -13.67 41.39
N LYS A 428 1.26 -14.24 42.60
CA LYS A 428 1.73 -13.60 43.83
C LYS A 428 3.25 -13.35 43.81
N ASP A 429 4.01 -14.14 43.06
CA ASP A 429 5.47 -13.96 42.93
C ASP A 429 5.81 -12.61 42.30
N ILE A 430 4.99 -12.12 41.36
CA ILE A 430 5.14 -10.78 40.78
C ILE A 430 4.98 -9.70 41.85
N GLU A 431 4.02 -9.84 42.77
CA GLU A 431 3.87 -8.89 43.88
C GLU A 431 5.11 -8.88 44.78
N ASN A 432 5.64 -10.07 45.08
CA ASN A 432 6.84 -10.21 45.89
C ASN A 432 8.06 -9.59 45.18
N GLU A 433 8.19 -9.79 43.86
CA GLU A 433 9.23 -9.15 43.06
C GLU A 433 9.10 -7.62 43.08
N ILE A 434 7.90 -7.06 42.93
CA ILE A 434 7.66 -5.61 43.04
C ILE A 434 8.03 -5.08 44.44
N LYS A 435 7.62 -5.77 45.50
CA LYS A 435 7.98 -5.41 46.88
C LYS A 435 9.47 -5.53 47.17
N SER A 436 10.18 -6.41 46.46
CA SER A 436 11.63 -6.54 46.58
C SER A 436 12.39 -5.37 45.93
N ILE A 437 11.76 -4.65 44.99
CA ILE A 437 12.31 -3.43 44.39
C ILE A 437 12.26 -2.29 45.41
N ASP A 438 11.08 -2.04 45.99
CA ASP A 438 10.89 -1.14 47.12
C ASP A 438 9.70 -1.61 47.96
N ASN A 439 9.94 -1.87 49.24
CA ASN A 439 8.93 -2.40 50.15
C ASN A 439 7.84 -1.36 50.49
N ASN A 440 8.09 -0.07 50.23
CA ASN A 440 7.13 1.01 50.45
C ASN A 440 6.07 1.13 49.34
N ILE A 441 6.26 0.46 48.19
CA ILE A 441 5.28 0.47 47.10
C ILE A 441 3.96 -0.14 47.58
N THR A 442 2.87 0.60 47.53
CA THR A 442 1.53 0.05 47.79
C THR A 442 1.06 -0.73 46.57
N ILE A 443 0.58 -1.96 46.77
CA ILE A 443 0.10 -2.80 45.67
C ILE A 443 -1.41 -2.96 45.79
N ASP A 444 -2.12 -2.47 44.78
CA ASP A 444 -3.55 -2.71 44.59
C ASP A 444 -3.74 -3.75 43.50
N ARG A 445 -4.63 -4.71 43.71
CA ARG A 445 -4.96 -5.74 42.71
C ARG A 445 -6.41 -5.64 42.30
N ILE A 446 -6.65 -5.48 41.01
CA ILE A 446 -8.00 -5.45 40.42
C ILE A 446 -8.14 -6.67 39.51
N GLY A 447 -8.89 -7.68 39.96
CA GLY A 447 -9.16 -8.89 39.19
C GLY A 447 -10.43 -9.61 39.63
N GLY A 448 -11.26 -9.97 38.67
CA GLY A 448 -12.49 -10.74 38.86
C GLY A 448 -12.28 -12.25 38.70
N LYS A 449 -13.35 -13.03 38.85
CA LYS A 449 -13.39 -14.48 38.57
C LYS A 449 -13.17 -14.79 37.09
N ASP A 450 -13.50 -13.85 36.23
CA ASP A 450 -13.40 -13.90 34.78
C ASP A 450 -13.16 -12.48 34.23
N ARG A 451 -12.94 -12.41 32.92
CA ARG A 451 -12.69 -11.15 32.19
C ARG A 451 -13.82 -10.13 32.31
N TYR A 452 -15.07 -10.60 32.46
CA TYR A 452 -16.24 -9.73 32.55
C TYR A 452 -16.27 -9.03 33.90
N GLU A 453 -16.08 -9.79 34.98
CA GLU A 453 -15.98 -9.22 36.32
C GLU A 453 -14.74 -8.32 36.47
N THR A 454 -13.58 -8.70 35.91
CA THR A 454 -12.40 -7.80 35.88
C THR A 454 -12.73 -6.48 35.19
N SER A 455 -13.38 -6.50 34.01
CA SER A 455 -13.75 -5.28 33.29
C SER A 455 -14.73 -4.39 34.08
N ALA A 456 -15.69 -4.98 34.79
CA ALA A 456 -16.61 -4.25 35.66
C ALA A 456 -15.91 -3.61 36.87
N LEU A 457 -14.95 -4.31 37.49
CA LEU A 457 -14.18 -3.78 38.62
C LEU A 457 -13.27 -2.62 38.18
N ILE A 458 -12.63 -2.73 37.02
CA ILE A 458 -11.87 -1.62 36.43
C ILE A 458 -12.80 -0.44 36.16
N ALA A 459 -13.97 -0.68 35.56
CA ALA A 459 -14.96 0.35 35.28
C ALA A 459 -15.49 1.04 36.54
N GLY A 460 -15.60 0.32 37.67
CA GLY A 460 -15.97 0.88 38.97
C GLY A 460 -14.99 1.94 39.49
N ASN A 461 -13.75 1.96 38.97
CA ASN A 461 -12.76 2.98 39.29
C ASN A 461 -12.85 4.21 38.39
N LEU A 462 -13.78 4.26 37.44
CA LEU A 462 -13.95 5.36 36.48
C LEU A 462 -15.30 6.05 36.72
N ASP A 463 -15.28 7.37 36.59
CA ASP A 463 -16.47 8.20 36.70
C ASP A 463 -16.95 8.62 35.31
N SER A 464 -17.76 7.75 34.70
CA SER A 464 -18.35 7.97 33.39
C SER A 464 -19.75 7.36 33.33
N LYS A 465 -20.67 8.09 32.67
CA LYS A 465 -21.99 7.61 32.27
C LYS A 465 -22.02 7.13 30.82
N GLU A 466 -20.94 7.31 30.08
CA GLU A 466 -20.71 6.64 28.81
C GLU A 466 -20.01 5.30 29.05
N ILE A 467 -20.26 4.33 28.16
CA ILE A 467 -19.57 3.03 28.16
C ILE A 467 -19.14 2.66 26.75
N MET A 468 -18.05 1.89 26.66
CA MET A 468 -17.57 1.27 25.43
C MET A 468 -17.63 -0.24 25.61
N LEU A 469 -18.58 -0.89 24.93
CA LEU A 469 -18.84 -2.31 25.05
C LEU A 469 -18.17 -3.09 23.91
N THR A 470 -17.30 -4.04 24.23
CA THR A 470 -16.59 -4.87 23.25
C THR A 470 -16.79 -6.35 23.55
N SER A 471 -16.54 -7.23 22.58
CA SER A 471 -16.62 -8.68 22.83
C SER A 471 -15.53 -9.12 23.83
N GLY A 472 -15.89 -9.97 24.79
CA GLY A 472 -14.90 -10.63 25.65
C GLY A 472 -14.17 -11.77 24.94
N GLY A 473 -14.69 -12.27 23.81
CA GLY A 473 -14.13 -13.43 23.09
C GLY A 473 -12.93 -13.11 22.21
N ASN A 474 -12.70 -11.83 21.87
CA ASN A 474 -11.59 -11.38 21.04
C ASN A 474 -11.02 -10.06 21.59
N TYR A 475 -9.79 -9.70 21.20
CA TYR A 475 -9.15 -8.46 21.67
C TYR A 475 -9.21 -7.29 20.68
N ALA A 476 -9.47 -7.57 19.41
CA ALA A 476 -9.24 -6.63 18.32
C ALA A 476 -10.15 -5.38 18.42
N ASP A 477 -11.42 -5.60 18.76
CA ASP A 477 -12.40 -4.52 18.90
C ASP A 477 -12.08 -3.66 20.15
N ALA A 478 -11.68 -4.28 21.26
CA ALA A 478 -11.25 -3.56 22.46
C ALA A 478 -9.97 -2.75 22.23
N LEU A 479 -9.01 -3.32 21.50
CA LEU A 479 -7.78 -2.64 21.12
C LEU A 479 -8.05 -1.43 20.22
N SER A 480 -9.02 -1.55 19.31
CA SER A 480 -9.41 -0.49 18.37
C SER A 480 -9.92 0.77 19.06
N ILE A 481 -10.55 0.63 20.24
CA ILE A 481 -11.11 1.76 21.01
C ILE A 481 -10.22 2.18 22.19
N ALA A 482 -9.15 1.44 22.50
CA ALA A 482 -8.39 1.59 23.74
C ALA A 482 -7.83 3.01 23.95
N SER A 483 -7.25 3.65 22.94
CA SER A 483 -6.70 5.01 23.05
C SER A 483 -7.77 6.09 23.20
N ILE A 484 -8.92 5.93 22.53
CA ILE A 484 -10.08 6.83 22.68
C ILE A 484 -10.69 6.69 24.07
N ALA A 485 -10.90 5.45 24.51
CA ALA A 485 -11.40 5.14 25.85
C ALA A 485 -10.48 5.73 26.92
N ALA A 486 -9.18 5.61 26.72
CA ALA A 486 -8.14 6.19 27.55
C ALA A 486 -8.19 7.73 27.60
N SER A 487 -8.25 8.38 26.44
CA SER A 487 -8.33 9.84 26.32
C SER A 487 -9.57 10.42 27.00
N LYS A 488 -10.72 9.77 26.80
CA LYS A 488 -12.01 10.19 27.37
C LYS A 488 -12.25 9.69 28.79
N LYS A 489 -11.38 8.81 29.31
CA LYS A 489 -11.54 8.09 30.60
C LYS A 489 -12.87 7.34 30.70
N VAL A 490 -13.35 6.84 29.56
CA VAL A 490 -14.58 6.05 29.44
C VAL A 490 -14.25 4.57 29.64
N PRO A 491 -14.99 3.83 30.47
CA PRO A 491 -14.73 2.42 30.71
C PRO A 491 -14.96 1.56 29.46
N VAL A 492 -14.01 0.65 29.21
CA VAL A 492 -14.21 -0.48 28.31
C VAL A 492 -14.80 -1.64 29.12
N LEU A 493 -15.94 -2.16 28.68
CA LEU A 493 -16.65 -3.27 29.30
C LEU A 493 -16.70 -4.44 28.31
N LEU A 494 -16.52 -5.66 28.81
CA LEU A 494 -16.57 -6.86 27.97
C LEU A 494 -17.95 -7.50 28.02
N THR A 495 -18.45 -8.00 26.89
CA THR A 495 -19.74 -8.72 26.81
C THR A 495 -19.60 -10.05 26.06
N GLU A 496 -20.55 -10.95 26.31
CA GLU A 496 -20.79 -12.09 25.43
C GLU A 496 -21.54 -11.65 24.17
N LYS A 497 -21.53 -12.50 23.14
CA LYS A 497 -22.14 -12.19 21.84
C LYS A 497 -23.62 -11.81 21.94
N ASP A 498 -24.40 -12.60 22.68
CA ASP A 498 -25.86 -12.50 22.68
C ASP A 498 -26.46 -12.03 24.01
N THR A 499 -25.63 -11.87 25.04
CA THR A 499 -26.08 -11.58 26.41
C THR A 499 -25.07 -10.68 27.11
N ILE A 500 -25.56 -9.74 27.92
CA ILE A 500 -24.72 -8.96 28.83
C ILE A 500 -24.50 -9.78 30.11
N PRO A 501 -23.25 -10.13 30.48
CA PRO A 501 -22.98 -10.91 31.69
C PRO A 501 -23.39 -10.18 32.98
N ASP A 502 -23.71 -10.93 34.04
CA ASP A 502 -24.19 -10.37 35.31
C ASP A 502 -23.27 -9.31 35.92
N PRO A 503 -21.92 -9.44 35.94
CA PRO A 503 -21.05 -8.39 36.48
C PRO A 503 -21.23 -7.05 35.74
N ILE A 504 -21.45 -7.11 34.43
CA ILE A 504 -21.65 -5.93 33.58
C ILE A 504 -23.03 -5.33 33.79
N ASN A 505 -24.08 -6.17 33.86
CA ASN A 505 -25.42 -5.72 34.20
C ASN A 505 -25.48 -5.04 35.58
N ASN A 506 -24.76 -5.58 36.57
CA ASN A 506 -24.69 -4.99 37.89
C ASN A 506 -23.98 -3.64 37.87
N TYR A 507 -22.87 -3.52 37.12
CA TYR A 507 -22.21 -2.24 36.89
C TYR A 507 -23.15 -1.23 36.22
N ILE A 508 -23.80 -1.60 35.12
CA ILE A 508 -24.75 -0.73 34.39
C ILE A 508 -25.86 -0.23 35.32
N LYS A 509 -26.47 -1.13 36.11
CA LYS A 509 -27.50 -0.76 37.08
C LYS A 509 -26.99 0.18 38.16
N SER A 510 -25.74 0.02 38.60
CA SER A 510 -25.12 0.88 39.62
C SER A 510 -24.90 2.32 39.16
N LYS A 511 -24.89 2.58 37.85
CA LYS A 511 -24.75 3.94 37.29
C LYS A 511 -26.07 4.69 37.17
N GLU A 512 -27.20 4.03 37.46
CA GLU A 512 -28.59 4.51 37.29
C GLU A 512 -28.99 4.80 35.84
N ILE A 513 -28.19 5.59 35.11
CA ILE A 513 -28.39 5.98 33.72
C ILE A 513 -27.07 5.83 32.96
N ILE A 514 -27.13 5.21 31.78
CA ILE A 514 -26.07 5.22 30.78
C ILE A 514 -26.47 6.21 29.70
N ASP A 515 -25.71 7.30 29.57
CA ASP A 515 -26.00 8.41 28.65
C ASP A 515 -25.73 7.98 27.19
N LYS A 516 -24.68 7.16 26.99
CA LYS A 516 -24.26 6.66 25.68
C LYS A 516 -23.57 5.30 25.82
N ALA A 517 -23.95 4.35 24.96
CA ALA A 517 -23.27 3.07 24.83
C ALA A 517 -22.66 2.94 23.42
N TYR A 518 -21.34 2.89 23.33
CA TYR A 518 -20.65 2.55 22.10
C TYR A 518 -20.47 1.04 22.00
N ILE A 519 -21.00 0.41 20.95
CA ILE A 519 -20.85 -1.03 20.70
C ILE A 519 -19.73 -1.21 19.67
N ILE A 520 -18.57 -1.68 20.10
CA ILE A 520 -17.40 -1.82 19.23
C ILE A 520 -17.32 -3.26 18.71
N GLY A 521 -17.41 -3.40 17.39
CA GLY A 521 -17.46 -4.68 16.69
C GLY A 521 -18.78 -4.90 15.92
N GLY A 522 -18.70 -5.74 14.90
CA GLY A 522 -19.85 -6.12 14.07
C GLY A 522 -20.88 -7.00 14.78
N THR A 523 -22.03 -7.22 14.14
CA THR A 523 -23.11 -8.05 14.69
C THR A 523 -22.76 -9.53 14.84
N SER A 524 -21.71 -9.99 14.16
CA SER A 524 -21.18 -11.35 14.27
C SER A 524 -20.53 -11.64 15.63
N VAL A 525 -19.99 -10.61 16.30
CA VAL A 525 -19.28 -10.69 17.59
C VAL A 525 -20.08 -10.12 18.77
N ILE A 526 -20.95 -9.12 18.53
CA ILE A 526 -21.91 -8.58 19.50
C ILE A 526 -23.24 -8.37 18.79
N SER A 527 -24.26 -9.18 19.07
CA SER A 527 -25.52 -9.13 18.34
C SER A 527 -26.40 -7.94 18.75
N ASN A 528 -27.45 -7.70 17.96
CA ASN A 528 -28.43 -6.65 18.26
C ASN A 528 -29.17 -6.90 19.58
N LYS A 529 -29.18 -8.15 20.11
CA LYS A 529 -29.77 -8.43 21.42
C LYS A 529 -29.08 -7.67 22.53
N VAL A 530 -27.75 -7.56 22.47
CA VAL A 530 -26.96 -6.78 23.42
C VAL A 530 -27.18 -5.29 23.21
N GLU A 531 -27.07 -4.81 21.98
CA GLU A 531 -27.26 -3.40 21.62
C GLU A 531 -28.63 -2.84 22.05
N ASN A 532 -29.70 -3.62 21.87
CA ASN A 532 -31.06 -3.24 22.21
C ASN A 532 -31.32 -3.08 23.73
N ASN A 533 -30.34 -3.38 24.60
CA ASN A 533 -30.45 -3.07 26.04
C ASN A 533 -30.20 -1.59 26.36
N PHE A 534 -29.73 -0.79 25.39
CA PHE A 534 -29.38 0.62 25.61
C PHE A 534 -30.25 1.53 24.73
N ASN A 535 -30.81 2.58 25.35
CA ASN A 535 -31.64 3.57 24.64
C ASN A 535 -30.83 4.44 23.67
N ASN A 536 -29.56 4.69 23.98
CA ASN A 536 -28.63 5.48 23.16
C ASN A 536 -27.39 4.65 22.83
N ALA A 537 -27.58 3.63 22.00
CA ALA A 537 -26.49 2.81 21.47
C ALA A 537 -25.95 3.38 20.16
N GLU A 538 -24.64 3.23 19.92
CA GLU A 538 -24.01 3.50 18.64
C GLU A 538 -22.97 2.43 18.33
N ARG A 539 -23.15 1.72 17.22
CA ARG A 539 -22.27 0.64 16.81
C ARG A 539 -21.15 1.12 15.88
N LEU A 540 -19.92 0.75 16.20
CA LEU A 540 -18.73 0.97 15.40
C LEU A 540 -18.08 -0.38 15.09
N GLY A 541 -18.35 -0.94 13.91
CA GLY A 541 -17.85 -2.25 13.50
C GLY A 541 -17.61 -2.36 12.00
N GLY A 542 -16.49 -2.98 11.63
CA GLY A 542 -16.10 -3.27 10.25
C GLY A 542 -16.24 -4.74 9.88
N LYS A 543 -15.89 -5.08 8.63
CA LYS A 543 -15.82 -6.48 8.16
C LYS A 543 -14.69 -7.27 8.83
N ASP A 544 -13.67 -6.55 9.31
CA ASP A 544 -12.50 -7.07 9.98
C ASP A 544 -12.02 -6.06 11.06
N ARG A 545 -10.98 -6.46 11.81
CA ARG A 545 -10.42 -5.66 12.91
C ARG A 545 -9.85 -4.32 12.48
N TYR A 546 -9.34 -4.23 11.26
CA TYR A 546 -8.70 -3.01 10.76
C TYR A 546 -9.76 -2.01 10.33
N GLU A 547 -10.85 -2.48 9.72
CA GLU A 547 -11.99 -1.62 9.39
C GLU A 547 -12.74 -1.18 10.65
N THR A 548 -12.86 -2.03 11.68
CA THR A 548 -13.35 -1.57 12.99
C THR A 548 -12.46 -0.45 13.55
N ASN A 549 -11.13 -0.61 13.50
CA ASN A 549 -10.20 0.41 13.97
C ASN A 549 -10.36 1.74 13.23
N THR A 550 -10.40 1.75 11.90
CA THR A 550 -10.56 3.00 11.14
C THR A 550 -11.92 3.66 11.37
N LYS A 551 -13.01 2.89 11.46
CA LYS A 551 -14.34 3.42 11.81
C LYS A 551 -14.38 4.07 13.19
N VAL A 552 -13.68 3.48 14.16
CA VAL A 552 -13.53 4.09 15.50
C VAL A 552 -12.77 5.40 15.39
N LEU A 553 -11.62 5.42 14.72
CA LEU A 553 -10.81 6.63 14.58
C LEU A 553 -11.57 7.75 13.83
N GLU A 554 -12.28 7.42 12.75
CA GLU A 554 -13.11 8.36 12.00
C GLU A 554 -14.23 8.97 12.86
N ARG A 555 -14.90 8.13 13.66
CA ARG A 555 -15.97 8.60 14.53
C ARG A 555 -15.49 9.63 15.56
N PHE A 556 -14.26 9.48 16.02
CA PHE A 556 -13.65 10.35 17.01
C PHE A 556 -12.61 11.29 16.41
N ILE A 557 -12.64 11.54 15.10
CA ILE A 557 -11.58 12.31 14.41
C ILE A 557 -11.40 13.73 14.97
N ASN A 558 -12.50 14.37 15.38
CA ASN A 558 -12.48 15.71 15.97
C ASN A 558 -11.94 15.73 17.41
N ASP A 559 -11.82 14.57 18.06
CA ASP A 559 -11.21 14.42 19.38
C ASP A 559 -9.70 14.13 19.29
N LEU A 560 -9.16 13.94 18.08
CA LEU A 560 -7.78 13.52 17.82
C LEU A 560 -6.88 14.67 17.35
N ASP A 561 -5.61 14.61 17.75
CA ASP A 561 -4.52 15.38 17.17
C ASP A 561 -3.77 14.51 16.14
N LEU A 562 -3.95 14.86 14.86
CA LEU A 562 -3.42 14.13 13.71
C LEU A 562 -2.00 14.58 13.32
N THR A 563 -1.35 15.46 14.10
CA THR A 563 0.06 15.80 13.91
C THR A 563 0.99 14.64 14.27
N LYS A 564 0.49 13.66 15.03
CA LYS A 564 1.20 12.44 15.41
C LYS A 564 0.26 11.24 15.36
N ALA A 565 0.74 10.09 14.91
CA ALA A 565 0.02 8.83 14.88
C ALA A 565 0.91 7.68 15.35
N TYR A 566 0.32 6.70 16.01
CA TYR A 566 1.01 5.46 16.39
C TYR A 566 0.52 4.30 15.53
N VAL A 567 1.41 3.37 15.19
CA VAL A 567 1.09 2.18 14.40
C VAL A 567 1.50 0.94 15.16
N ALA A 568 0.56 0.03 15.39
CA ALA A 568 0.79 -1.23 16.09
C ALA A 568 0.22 -2.42 15.30
N ILE A 569 0.70 -3.63 15.58
CA ILE A 569 0.10 -4.83 15.00
C ILE A 569 -1.30 -5.08 15.58
N GLY A 570 -2.24 -5.42 14.70
CA GLY A 570 -3.62 -5.74 15.08
C GLY A 570 -3.87 -7.23 15.30
N GLY A 571 -2.93 -8.13 14.98
CA GLY A 571 -3.08 -9.59 15.10
C GLY A 571 -2.77 -10.37 13.81
N PRO A 572 -3.14 -11.68 13.75
CA PRO A 572 -4.15 -12.36 14.58
C PRO A 572 -3.64 -13.15 15.80
N GLY A 573 -2.34 -13.17 16.08
CA GLY A 573 -1.77 -13.94 17.18
C GLY A 573 -2.41 -13.59 18.52
N ALA A 574 -2.56 -14.59 19.41
CA ALA A 574 -3.18 -14.41 20.73
C ALA A 574 -2.48 -13.38 21.62
N LYS A 575 -1.25 -13.03 21.25
CA LYS A 575 -0.28 -12.23 21.97
C LYS A 575 -0.04 -10.85 21.33
N ASP A 576 -0.66 -10.56 20.21
CA ASP A 576 -0.34 -9.38 19.37
C ASP A 576 -0.99 -8.09 19.89
N PHE A 577 -1.88 -8.20 20.89
CA PHE A 577 -2.53 -7.05 21.53
C PHE A 577 -1.58 -6.21 22.39
N ALA A 578 -0.47 -6.80 22.84
CA ALA A 578 0.37 -6.28 23.92
C ALA A 578 0.95 -4.89 23.63
N ASP A 579 1.50 -4.71 22.42
CA ASP A 579 2.13 -3.46 21.98
C ASP A 579 1.09 -2.34 21.81
N GLY A 580 -0.03 -2.65 21.15
CA GLY A 580 -1.13 -1.69 20.97
C GLY A 580 -1.81 -1.29 22.29
N LEU A 581 -1.91 -2.21 23.24
CA LEU A 581 -2.46 -1.92 24.57
C LEU A 581 -1.51 -0.99 25.35
N SER A 582 -0.20 -1.28 25.31
CA SER A 582 0.80 -0.53 26.09
C SER A 582 0.93 0.91 25.61
N VAL A 583 0.75 1.19 24.32
CA VAL A 583 0.80 2.56 23.78
C VAL A 583 -0.48 3.37 24.01
N ALA A 584 -1.60 2.73 24.37
CA ALA A 584 -2.88 3.41 24.48
C ALA A 584 -2.89 4.61 25.47
N PRO A 585 -2.26 4.56 26.66
CA PRO A 585 -2.14 5.71 27.56
C PRO A 585 -1.31 6.87 26.98
N LEU A 586 -0.15 6.56 26.37
CA LEU A 586 0.67 7.55 25.67
C LEU A 586 -0.08 8.20 24.51
N ALA A 587 -0.80 7.41 23.71
CA ALA A 587 -1.64 7.89 22.63
C ALA A 587 -2.78 8.79 23.14
N ALA A 588 -3.40 8.43 24.26
CA ALA A 588 -4.41 9.25 24.92
C ALA A 588 -3.86 10.59 25.41
N LYS A 589 -2.67 10.60 26.04
CA LYS A 589 -1.99 11.82 26.51
C LYS A 589 -1.70 12.81 25.38
N THR A 590 -1.37 12.28 24.21
CA THR A 590 -1.08 13.06 22.99
C THR A 590 -2.30 13.25 22.09
N LYS A 591 -3.46 12.69 22.45
CA LYS A 591 -4.66 12.58 21.61
C LYS A 591 -4.38 12.02 20.21
N SER A 592 -3.35 11.21 20.06
CA SER A 592 -2.97 10.64 18.77
C SER A 592 -3.75 9.36 18.47
N PRO A 593 -4.12 9.09 17.20
CA PRO A 593 -4.69 7.82 16.80
C PRO A 593 -3.68 6.67 16.96
N VAL A 594 -4.20 5.47 17.23
CA VAL A 594 -3.45 4.21 17.14
C VAL A 594 -4.03 3.40 15.98
N LEU A 595 -3.29 3.32 14.88
CA LEU A 595 -3.65 2.55 13.70
C LEU A 595 -3.20 1.10 13.89
N LEU A 596 -4.11 0.17 13.64
CA LEU A 596 -3.81 -1.25 13.63
C LEU A 596 -3.50 -1.70 12.21
N ILE A 597 -2.40 -2.44 12.05
CA ILE A 597 -2.00 -3.04 10.76
C ILE A 597 -1.80 -4.56 10.88
N PRO A 598 -1.95 -5.31 9.77
CA PRO A 598 -1.66 -6.74 9.78
C PRO A 598 -0.17 -7.04 9.97
N MET A 599 0.13 -8.09 10.74
CA MET A 599 1.49 -8.59 10.87
C MET A 599 1.97 -9.29 9.58
N ASN A 600 1.14 -10.19 9.02
CA ASN A 600 1.58 -11.12 7.96
C ASN A 600 1.23 -10.67 6.54
N THR A 601 0.41 -9.64 6.36
CA THR A 601 0.03 -9.12 5.05
C THR A 601 0.44 -7.66 4.90
N GLY A 602 0.36 -7.13 3.68
CA GLY A 602 0.46 -5.69 3.43
C GLY A 602 -0.60 -4.90 4.21
N VAL A 603 -0.36 -3.59 4.32
CA VAL A 603 -1.33 -2.67 4.94
C VAL A 603 -2.60 -2.64 4.10
N LEU A 604 -3.75 -2.88 4.73
CA LEU A 604 -5.04 -2.95 4.03
C LEU A 604 -5.49 -1.56 3.57
N ASN A 605 -6.24 -1.53 2.46
CA ASN A 605 -6.70 -0.28 1.83
C ASN A 605 -7.41 0.64 2.82
N ASN A 606 -8.34 0.15 3.63
CA ASN A 606 -9.06 0.97 4.61
C ASN A 606 -8.12 1.70 5.60
N THR A 607 -7.05 1.05 6.06
CA THR A 607 -6.05 1.70 6.94
C THR A 607 -5.24 2.74 6.19
N ARG A 608 -4.87 2.48 4.93
CA ARG A 608 -4.19 3.48 4.08
C ARG A 608 -5.11 4.65 3.75
N ASP A 609 -6.35 4.38 3.38
CA ASP A 609 -7.34 5.39 3.00
C ASP A 609 -7.62 6.33 4.18
N PHE A 610 -7.72 5.77 5.40
CA PHE A 610 -7.76 6.58 6.62
C PHE A 610 -6.53 7.49 6.74
N ALA A 611 -5.33 6.92 6.61
CA ALA A 611 -4.10 7.70 6.72
C ALA A 611 -4.02 8.80 5.65
N TYR A 612 -4.31 8.49 4.39
CA TYR A 612 -4.26 9.44 3.28
C TYR A 612 -5.28 10.56 3.41
N SER A 613 -6.47 10.26 3.91
CA SER A 613 -7.54 11.28 4.05
C SER A 613 -7.34 12.21 5.25
N ASN A 614 -6.49 11.85 6.21
CA ASN A 614 -6.42 12.52 7.51
C ASN A 614 -5.03 13.01 7.90
N PHE A 615 -3.97 12.34 7.45
CA PHE A 615 -2.60 12.71 7.74
C PHE A 615 -2.09 13.73 6.73
N LYS A 616 -1.05 14.45 7.14
CA LYS A 616 -0.28 15.34 6.26
C LYS A 616 1.13 14.77 6.12
N ASP A 617 1.90 15.26 5.16
CA ASP A 617 3.33 14.95 5.04
C ASP A 617 4.12 15.29 6.33
N SER A 618 3.61 16.24 7.14
CA SER A 618 4.18 16.61 8.43
C SER A 618 3.72 15.74 9.61
N THR A 619 2.78 14.80 9.41
CA THR A 619 2.29 13.92 10.47
C THR A 619 3.41 12.96 10.88
N GLN A 620 3.79 12.98 12.16
CA GLN A 620 4.78 12.07 12.71
C GLN A 620 4.16 10.69 12.95
N ILE A 621 4.52 9.69 12.14
CA ILE A 621 4.07 8.31 12.32
C ILE A 621 5.13 7.52 13.12
N ILE A 622 4.73 6.95 14.26
CA ILE A 622 5.61 6.22 15.18
C ILE A 622 5.21 4.75 15.22
N ALA A 623 6.14 3.86 14.89
CA ALA A 623 5.94 2.42 14.95
C ALA A 623 6.08 1.89 16.39
N ILE A 624 5.16 1.04 16.81
CA ILE A 624 5.16 0.39 18.13
C ILE A 624 5.41 -1.11 17.96
N GLY A 625 6.60 -1.55 18.36
CA GLY A 625 7.09 -2.90 18.13
C GLY A 625 8.23 -2.96 17.10
N GLY A 626 8.92 -4.10 17.03
CA GLY A 626 10.16 -4.25 16.25
C GLY A 626 9.95 -4.27 14.73
N GLU A 627 11.03 -4.02 13.97
CA GLU A 627 11.00 -3.96 12.50
C GLU A 627 10.57 -5.28 11.85
N LYS A 628 10.88 -6.43 12.46
CA LYS A 628 10.47 -7.75 11.97
C LYS A 628 8.95 -7.90 11.82
N ILE A 629 8.17 -7.26 12.70
CA ILE A 629 6.71 -7.36 12.72
C ILE A 629 6.03 -6.14 12.07
N ILE A 630 6.70 -4.99 12.12
CA ILE A 630 6.28 -3.74 11.47
C ILE A 630 7.48 -3.19 10.69
N PRO A 631 7.74 -3.68 9.48
CA PRO A 631 8.83 -3.18 8.63
C PRO A 631 8.64 -1.68 8.33
N ASN A 632 9.73 -0.95 8.09
CA ASN A 632 9.67 0.48 7.77
C ASN A 632 8.78 0.73 6.54
N SER A 633 8.83 -0.16 5.54
CA SER A 633 7.96 -0.11 4.35
C SER A 633 6.47 -0.01 4.67
N LYS A 634 5.97 -0.76 5.66
CA LYS A 634 4.55 -0.69 6.07
C LYS A 634 4.20 0.65 6.70
N VAL A 635 5.15 1.28 7.40
CA VAL A 635 4.92 2.57 8.05
C VAL A 635 5.04 3.71 7.05
N ASN A 636 6.04 3.66 6.17
CA ASN A 636 6.24 4.62 5.08
C ASN A 636 5.02 4.64 4.15
N LEU A 637 4.39 3.48 3.90
CA LEU A 637 3.14 3.37 3.14
C LEU A 637 1.96 4.14 3.76
N LEU A 638 1.99 4.44 5.06
CA LEU A 638 0.97 5.25 5.74
C LEU A 638 1.24 6.75 5.69
N THR A 639 2.43 7.17 5.26
CA THR A 639 2.75 8.60 5.09
C THR A 639 2.06 9.07 3.82
N PRO A 640 1.27 10.15 3.83
CA PRO A 640 0.73 10.72 2.60
C PRO A 640 1.85 11.17 1.65
N GLU A 641 1.54 11.18 0.36
CA GLU A 641 2.34 11.93 -0.62
C GLU A 641 1.41 12.93 -1.26
N LEU A 642 1.84 14.19 -1.37
CA LEU A 642 1.10 15.24 -2.07
C LEU A 642 0.59 14.72 -3.41
N ASP A 643 -0.73 14.55 -3.48
CA ASP A 643 -1.45 14.17 -4.69
C ASP A 643 -1.89 15.43 -5.44
N LYS A 644 -1.65 15.46 -6.75
CA LYS A 644 -2.11 16.53 -7.65
C LYS A 644 -3.66 16.57 -7.73
N TYR A 645 -4.32 15.45 -7.45
CA TYR A 645 -5.78 15.35 -7.51
C TYR A 645 -6.49 15.64 -6.19
N GLY A 646 -5.73 15.85 -5.09
CA GLY A 646 -6.18 16.37 -3.81
C GLY A 646 -7.51 15.79 -3.31
N ASP A 647 -7.43 14.76 -2.47
CA ASP A 647 -8.48 14.51 -1.46
C ASP A 647 -8.00 15.00 -0.09
#